data_AF-A0AAP4KDW9-F1
#
_entry.id   AF-A0AAP4KDW9-F1
#
_cell.length_a   1.000
_cell.length_b   1.000
_cell.length_c   1.000
_cell.angle_alpha   90.00
_cell.angle_beta   90.00
_cell.angle_gamma   90.00
#
_symmetry.space_group_name_H-M   'P 1'
#
loop_
_entity.id
_entity.type
_entity.pdbx_description
1 polymer ?
#
loop_
_entity_poly.entity_id
_entity_poly.type
_entity_poly.pdbx_seq_one_letter_code
_entity_poly.pdbx_strand_id
1 'polypeptide(L)'
;MTLSQVDLYTKRAIICKELERDAAAVEHQFNIAVRTAKKFGTHRQHFDALYQLTWAAYWWLENTELFEESFEKALGVAQETENVEVWERVVTLFNLVVTTHRDGKCTLDVDSLETTIRERLNSIANDADMISGALQAKTSLALLDLLVAENEEQANNTFRSLSKIADSAHKLIGYPMARLVNLLEALDVAFGDLKAYEDLMDKLIDDAGARENSRIKADKYLRRGALSSDKKDYYRAIKCFGLSLYGLYSSESKTEVFAALYMLSNAYDKQGLLWAARGAALMAAYVVTADALKEQRSSAKQAAIYQRLMWIEGQLGRIGQSLTWYHLAQLVSQTLDENPWTENQKMNYEVLIGKLFLNANFSDVERIAWLPDKLNRLDLGLSADALLVCLGHEDKAGPEGELIDLNFMNMWRSIDMGAPVAQLDLYLDRWTTISSYILGCKVSVSFPLKSPCIELAQQLMAVLESFCAPMMADHTAATVPAVNIDILLEDEDNFILQHSFDTAAQVTSAEILCSPFSIANLTDEKRDAIRNFYSEFCLQFVSIICPQIGWSRLEEMLRDDKALERAVVFNCNIGLDGYFLGRDAVPGIVSHQDATFELYKPTRPVAWFEHYNIEAVDWRPKSDEPEERPKHPFQFSTMKHRELRVVSLIQESLWNQAGWKGLGFQTCKGEIPVLMFAFEHVAVGHKIFENIAKTIGEKDPNNALRIALIRGINRQNTAHYRVAITSNFDRFDDRSSKVQTALSRLHTMTPSSSENIDRFLKDYEIHKRCHVATVNSKGELVSHLETSGVVVMHAWEIDENDQEISAIQPDDDILIPAGMENPPISRALAKLRSFEAR
;
A
#
# COMPACT_ATOMS: atom_id res chain seq x y z
N MET A 1 -29.25 8.53 -27.13
CA MET A 1 -28.13 7.68 -27.56
C MET A 1 -27.12 7.70 -26.45
N THR A 2 -26.52 6.55 -26.16
CA THR A 2 -25.37 6.46 -25.27
C THR A 2 -24.10 6.95 -25.98
N LEU A 3 -23.05 7.32 -25.23
CA LEU A 3 -21.77 7.70 -25.84
C LEU A 3 -21.18 6.56 -26.68
N SER A 4 -21.36 5.31 -26.25
CA SER A 4 -20.97 4.11 -27.00
C SER A 4 -21.68 3.99 -28.36
N GLN A 5 -22.96 4.35 -28.42
CA GLN A 5 -23.72 4.35 -29.67
C GLN A 5 -23.25 5.43 -30.65
N VAL A 6 -22.80 6.59 -30.15
CA VAL A 6 -22.24 7.66 -31.00
C VAL A 6 -20.99 7.17 -31.75
N ASP A 7 -20.09 6.45 -31.07
CA ASP A 7 -18.87 5.90 -31.70
C ASP A 7 -19.19 4.93 -32.86
N LEU A 8 -20.30 4.19 -32.75
CA LEU A 8 -20.71 3.26 -33.80
C LEU A 8 -21.05 3.97 -35.12
N TYR A 9 -21.51 5.23 -35.09
CA TYR A 9 -21.75 6.00 -36.31
C TYR A 9 -20.45 6.38 -37.01
N THR A 10 -19.45 6.83 -36.27
CA THR A 10 -18.12 7.12 -36.83
C THR A 10 -17.47 5.85 -37.36
N LYS A 11 -17.52 4.74 -36.59
CA LYS A 11 -17.03 3.43 -37.06
C LYS A 11 -17.77 2.95 -38.31
N ARG A 12 -19.09 3.12 -38.38
CA ARG A 12 -19.88 2.77 -39.57
C ARG A 12 -19.45 3.57 -40.79
N ALA A 13 -19.16 4.86 -40.63
CA ALA A 13 -18.65 5.69 -41.72
C ALA A 13 -17.26 5.24 -42.20
N ILE A 14 -16.36 4.92 -41.26
CA ILE A 14 -15.04 4.36 -41.57
C ILE A 14 -15.16 3.03 -42.32
N ILE A 15 -15.99 2.10 -41.85
CA ILE A 15 -16.22 0.81 -42.51
C ILE A 15 -16.83 1.04 -43.90
N CYS A 16 -17.76 1.99 -44.06
CA CYS A 16 -18.34 2.31 -45.36
C CYS A 16 -17.27 2.77 -46.36
N LYS A 17 -16.30 3.57 -45.89
CA LYS A 17 -15.12 4.00 -46.66
C LYS A 17 -14.19 2.83 -46.98
N GLU A 18 -13.87 1.98 -45.99
CA GLU A 18 -12.98 0.82 -46.16
C GLU A 18 -13.57 -0.28 -47.05
N LEU A 19 -14.90 -0.35 -47.16
CA LEU A 19 -15.60 -1.21 -48.11
C LEU A 19 -15.70 -0.62 -49.52
N GLU A 20 -15.01 0.48 -49.80
CA GLU A 20 -14.96 1.16 -51.10
C GLU A 20 -16.35 1.44 -51.68
N ARG A 21 -17.29 1.87 -50.82
CA ARG A 21 -18.62 2.31 -51.26
C ARG A 21 -18.52 3.61 -52.07
N ASP A 22 -19.60 3.94 -52.76
CA ASP A 22 -19.68 5.16 -53.56
C ASP A 22 -19.43 6.43 -52.71
N ALA A 23 -18.78 7.43 -53.32
CA ALA A 23 -18.38 8.66 -52.65
C ALA A 23 -19.56 9.37 -51.94
N ALA A 24 -20.73 9.39 -52.58
CA ALA A 24 -21.93 10.00 -52.01
C ALA A 24 -22.42 9.26 -50.76
N ALA A 25 -22.40 7.92 -50.76
CA ALA A 25 -22.71 7.14 -49.57
C ALA A 25 -21.69 7.35 -48.45
N VAL A 26 -20.38 7.35 -48.76
CA VAL A 26 -19.32 7.58 -47.77
C VAL A 26 -19.48 8.96 -47.12
N GLU A 27 -19.63 10.00 -47.92
CA GLU A 27 -19.85 11.37 -47.44
C GLU A 27 -21.14 11.47 -46.61
N HIS A 28 -22.23 10.84 -47.06
CA HIS A 28 -23.48 10.80 -46.32
C HIS A 28 -23.32 10.14 -44.94
N GLN A 29 -22.58 9.03 -44.85
CA GLN A 29 -22.34 8.34 -43.59
C GLN A 29 -21.51 9.18 -42.62
N PHE A 30 -20.45 9.85 -43.09
CA PHE A 30 -19.67 10.76 -42.26
C PHE A 30 -20.48 11.98 -41.82
N ASN A 31 -21.30 12.55 -42.71
CA ASN A 31 -22.19 13.66 -42.38
C ASN A 31 -23.23 13.28 -41.31
N ILE A 32 -23.71 12.02 -41.29
CA ILE A 32 -24.54 11.51 -40.19
C ILE A 32 -23.71 11.37 -38.92
N ALA A 33 -22.50 10.81 -39.01
CA ALA A 33 -21.62 10.61 -37.85
C ALA A 33 -21.30 11.95 -37.16
N VAL A 34 -20.87 12.97 -37.91
CA VAL A 34 -20.58 14.32 -37.40
C VAL A 34 -21.81 14.95 -36.76
N ARG A 35 -22.97 14.91 -37.43
CA ARG A 35 -24.22 15.46 -36.87
C ARG A 35 -24.65 14.75 -35.59
N THR A 36 -24.46 13.44 -35.53
CA THR A 36 -24.79 12.63 -34.35
C THR A 36 -23.85 12.93 -33.20
N ALA A 37 -22.54 13.00 -33.47
CA ALA A 37 -21.52 13.34 -32.48
C ALA A 37 -21.71 14.76 -31.94
N LYS A 38 -22.01 15.74 -32.78
CA LYS A 38 -22.30 17.11 -32.35
C LYS A 38 -23.51 17.22 -31.44
N LYS A 39 -24.55 16.40 -31.67
CA LYS A 39 -25.83 16.48 -30.95
C LYS A 39 -25.87 15.65 -29.66
N PHE A 40 -25.20 14.50 -29.66
CA PHE A 40 -25.33 13.50 -28.60
C PHE A 40 -24.00 13.01 -28.02
N GLY A 41 -22.87 13.38 -28.63
CA GLY A 41 -21.53 12.97 -28.19
C GLY A 41 -20.80 14.05 -27.39
N THR A 42 -19.58 13.72 -26.95
CA THR A 42 -18.66 14.67 -26.32
C THR A 42 -17.96 15.59 -27.33
N HIS A 43 -17.33 16.67 -26.87
CA HIS A 43 -16.48 17.52 -27.72
C HIS A 43 -15.38 16.70 -28.41
N ARG A 44 -14.75 15.75 -27.70
CA ARG A 44 -13.79 14.80 -28.28
C ARG A 44 -14.41 13.93 -29.38
N GLN A 45 -15.59 13.35 -29.18
CA GLN A 45 -16.25 12.53 -30.20
C GLN A 45 -16.63 13.36 -31.44
N HIS A 46 -17.04 14.61 -31.25
CA HIS A 46 -17.32 15.53 -32.35
C HIS A 46 -16.06 15.87 -33.14
N PHE A 47 -14.96 16.19 -32.46
CA PHE A 47 -13.65 16.40 -33.09
C PHE A 47 -13.20 15.14 -33.86
N ASP A 48 -13.32 13.96 -33.25
CA ASP A 48 -12.87 12.70 -33.87
C ASP A 48 -13.68 12.36 -35.13
N ALA A 49 -15.00 12.61 -35.13
CA ALA A 49 -15.83 12.46 -36.31
C ALA A 49 -15.44 13.44 -37.43
N LEU A 50 -15.14 14.69 -37.07
CA LEU A 50 -14.65 15.71 -38.01
C LEU A 50 -13.28 15.33 -38.58
N TYR A 51 -12.33 14.95 -37.73
CA TYR A 51 -11.00 14.49 -38.12
C TYR A 51 -11.06 13.35 -39.15
N GLN A 52 -11.90 12.33 -38.90
CA GLN A 52 -12.07 11.21 -39.81
C GLN A 52 -12.73 11.62 -41.14
N LEU A 53 -13.69 12.55 -41.10
CA LEU A 53 -14.27 13.14 -42.31
C LEU A 53 -13.23 13.94 -43.10
N THR A 54 -12.42 14.77 -42.46
CA THR A 54 -11.36 15.55 -43.13
C THR A 54 -10.33 14.63 -43.78
N TRP A 55 -9.94 13.56 -43.11
CA TRP A 55 -9.04 12.56 -43.69
C TRP A 55 -9.65 11.86 -44.91
N ALA A 56 -10.93 11.50 -44.83
CA ALA A 56 -11.66 10.90 -45.95
C ALA A 56 -11.86 11.90 -47.12
N ALA A 57 -12.10 13.18 -46.82
CA ALA A 57 -12.25 14.23 -47.82
C ALA A 57 -10.99 14.40 -48.68
N TYR A 58 -9.81 14.35 -48.05
CA TYR A 58 -8.53 14.45 -48.72
C TYR A 58 -8.19 13.19 -49.54
N TRP A 59 -8.13 12.02 -48.88
CA TRP A 59 -7.55 10.82 -49.47
C TRP A 59 -8.52 9.94 -50.27
N TRP A 60 -9.83 9.99 -49.97
CA TRP A 60 -10.82 9.10 -50.59
C TRP A 60 -11.80 9.83 -51.50
N LEU A 61 -12.31 10.98 -51.07
CA LEU A 61 -13.29 11.75 -51.84
C LEU A 61 -12.61 12.74 -52.81
N GLU A 62 -11.34 13.05 -52.58
CA GLU A 62 -10.54 14.04 -53.34
C GLU A 62 -11.27 15.39 -53.49
N ASN A 63 -12.03 15.78 -52.45
CA ASN A 63 -12.86 16.98 -52.46
C ASN A 63 -12.20 18.08 -51.64
N THR A 64 -11.56 19.03 -52.32
CA THR A 64 -10.82 20.13 -51.70
C THR A 64 -11.71 21.07 -50.88
N GLU A 65 -12.89 21.44 -51.38
CA GLU A 65 -13.82 22.32 -50.66
C GLU A 65 -14.29 21.68 -49.34
N LEU A 66 -14.64 20.39 -49.39
CA LEU A 66 -15.05 19.63 -48.21
C LEU A 66 -13.90 19.43 -47.22
N PHE A 67 -12.68 19.21 -47.72
CA PHE A 67 -11.48 19.10 -46.90
C PHE A 67 -11.23 20.40 -46.12
N GLU A 68 -11.23 21.54 -46.79
CA GLU A 68 -11.03 22.85 -46.16
C GLU A 68 -12.13 23.17 -45.14
N GLU A 69 -13.39 23.00 -45.52
CA GLU A 69 -14.54 23.27 -44.63
C GLU A 69 -14.51 22.35 -43.38
N SER A 70 -14.19 21.07 -43.56
CA SER A 70 -14.12 20.13 -42.44
C SER A 70 -12.91 20.37 -41.55
N PHE A 71 -11.77 20.80 -42.11
CA PHE A 71 -10.58 21.18 -41.35
C PHE A 71 -10.84 22.40 -40.46
N GLU A 72 -11.41 23.48 -40.99
CA GLU A 72 -11.75 24.67 -40.19
C GLU A 72 -12.71 24.33 -39.04
N LYS A 73 -13.70 23.47 -39.30
CA LYS A 73 -14.61 22.97 -38.26
C LYS A 73 -13.86 22.15 -37.21
N ALA A 74 -12.96 21.26 -37.62
CA ALA A 74 -12.16 20.45 -36.70
C ALA A 74 -11.26 21.34 -35.82
N LEU A 75 -10.61 22.34 -36.42
CA LEU A 75 -9.78 23.31 -35.70
C LEU A 75 -10.59 24.15 -34.72
N GLY A 76 -11.78 24.61 -35.12
CA GLY A 76 -12.69 25.35 -34.24
C GLY A 76 -13.09 24.54 -33.00
N VAL A 77 -13.35 23.23 -33.14
CA VAL A 77 -13.63 22.35 -31.99
C VAL A 77 -12.35 22.09 -31.17
N ALA A 78 -11.18 22.00 -31.80
CA ALA A 78 -9.91 21.77 -31.11
C ALA A 78 -9.49 22.95 -30.21
N GLN A 79 -9.84 24.19 -30.59
CA GLN A 79 -9.52 25.39 -29.80
C GLN A 79 -10.14 25.37 -28.40
N GLU A 80 -11.26 24.69 -28.23
CA GLU A 80 -11.96 24.55 -26.94
C GLU A 80 -11.26 23.58 -25.97
N THR A 81 -10.20 22.89 -26.39
CA THR A 81 -9.51 21.88 -25.57
C THR A 81 -8.01 22.14 -25.41
N GLU A 82 -7.47 21.65 -24.30
CA GLU A 82 -6.03 21.60 -23.99
C GLU A 82 -5.46 20.20 -24.17
N ASN A 83 -6.25 19.27 -24.69
CA ASN A 83 -5.83 17.90 -24.90
C ASN A 83 -4.80 17.80 -26.02
N VAL A 84 -3.57 17.44 -25.67
CA VAL A 84 -2.46 17.31 -26.62
C VAL A 84 -2.73 16.31 -27.75
N GLU A 85 -3.49 15.23 -27.51
CA GLU A 85 -3.79 14.24 -28.55
C GLU A 85 -4.78 14.76 -29.60
N VAL A 86 -5.57 15.79 -29.26
CA VAL A 86 -6.38 16.53 -30.25
C VAL A 86 -5.43 17.35 -31.13
N TRP A 87 -4.48 18.06 -30.51
CA TRP A 87 -3.53 18.91 -31.24
C TRP A 87 -2.54 18.14 -32.10
N GLU A 88 -2.08 16.95 -31.69
CA GLU A 88 -1.31 16.04 -32.54
C GLU A 88 -2.06 15.70 -33.85
N ARG A 89 -3.37 15.42 -33.74
CA ARG A 89 -4.24 15.17 -34.91
C ARG A 89 -4.44 16.42 -35.76
N VAL A 90 -4.56 17.60 -35.14
CA VAL A 90 -4.61 18.88 -35.87
C VAL A 90 -3.32 19.11 -36.65
N VAL A 91 -2.14 18.88 -36.06
CA VAL A 91 -0.85 18.98 -36.78
C VAL A 91 -0.80 18.01 -37.95
N THR A 92 -1.31 16.79 -37.76
CA THR A 92 -1.38 15.80 -38.85
C THR A 92 -2.26 16.30 -40.01
N LEU A 93 -3.42 16.91 -39.73
CA LEU A 93 -4.26 17.52 -40.77
C LEU A 93 -3.62 18.76 -41.39
N PHE A 94 -2.93 19.56 -40.59
CA PHE A 94 -2.25 20.78 -41.04
C PHE A 94 -1.13 20.46 -42.05
N ASN A 95 -0.41 19.34 -41.86
CA ASN A 95 0.55 18.85 -42.87
C ASN A 95 -0.11 18.64 -44.25
N LEU A 96 -1.35 18.14 -44.29
CA LEU A 96 -2.10 18.01 -45.54
C LEU A 96 -2.46 19.38 -46.13
N VAL A 97 -2.86 20.34 -45.28
CA VAL A 97 -3.15 21.73 -45.71
C VAL A 97 -1.93 22.38 -46.37
N VAL A 98 -0.76 22.27 -45.74
CA VAL A 98 0.51 22.78 -46.28
C VAL A 98 0.86 22.10 -47.61
N THR A 99 0.60 20.80 -47.73
CA THR A 99 0.81 20.06 -48.98
C THR A 99 -0.10 20.57 -50.10
N THR A 100 -1.41 20.74 -49.85
CA THR A 100 -2.34 21.34 -50.83
C THR A 100 -2.03 22.78 -51.18
N HIS A 101 -1.47 23.55 -50.24
CA HIS A 101 -1.03 24.91 -50.49
C HIS A 101 0.19 24.96 -51.42
N ARG A 102 1.17 24.08 -51.21
CA ARG A 102 2.32 23.92 -52.13
C ARG A 102 1.88 23.50 -53.54
N ASP A 103 0.79 22.73 -53.65
CA ASP A 103 0.18 22.34 -54.92
C ASP A 103 -0.70 23.44 -55.56
N GLY A 104 -0.85 24.61 -54.90
CA GLY A 104 -1.63 25.74 -55.39
C GLY A 104 -3.15 25.54 -55.36
N LYS A 105 -3.64 24.55 -54.61
CA LYS A 105 -5.07 24.19 -54.52
C LYS A 105 -5.75 24.64 -53.23
N CYS A 106 -4.97 25.15 -52.27
CA CYS A 106 -5.48 25.59 -50.97
C CYS A 106 -5.94 27.05 -51.00
N THR A 107 -7.11 27.33 -50.44
CA THR A 107 -7.65 28.69 -50.25
C THR A 107 -7.48 29.23 -48.83
N LEU A 108 -7.09 28.37 -47.88
CA LEU A 108 -6.87 28.72 -46.48
C LEU A 108 -5.60 29.56 -46.25
N ASP A 109 -5.66 30.45 -45.25
CA ASP A 109 -4.51 31.24 -44.77
C ASP A 109 -3.59 30.39 -43.90
N VAL A 110 -2.57 29.79 -44.53
CA VAL A 110 -1.63 28.87 -43.89
C VAL A 110 -0.84 29.55 -42.76
N ASP A 111 -0.42 30.80 -42.94
CA ASP A 111 0.41 31.51 -41.96
C ASP A 111 -0.37 31.80 -40.67
N SER A 112 -1.63 32.23 -40.80
CA SER A 112 -2.51 32.46 -39.66
C SER A 112 -2.82 31.16 -38.89
N LEU A 113 -3.07 30.07 -39.64
CA LEU A 113 -3.33 28.75 -39.07
C LEU A 113 -2.10 28.19 -38.33
N GLU A 114 -0.92 28.29 -38.92
CA GLU A 114 0.33 27.84 -38.29
C GLU A 114 0.57 28.57 -36.97
N THR A 115 0.40 29.89 -36.97
CA THR A 115 0.56 30.74 -35.78
C THR A 115 -0.37 30.28 -34.66
N THR A 116 -1.64 30.06 -34.98
CA THR A 116 -2.66 29.60 -34.03
C THR A 116 -2.31 28.24 -33.42
N ILE A 117 -1.89 27.28 -34.25
CA ILE A 117 -1.51 25.92 -33.80
C ILE A 117 -0.28 25.98 -32.90
N ARG A 118 0.75 26.74 -33.30
CA ARG A 118 1.99 26.90 -32.53
C ARG A 118 1.76 27.58 -31.19
N GLU A 119 0.96 28.66 -31.14
CA GLU A 119 0.61 29.34 -29.90
C GLU A 119 -0.01 28.38 -28.89
N ARG A 120 -0.96 27.54 -29.34
CA ARG A 120 -1.62 26.58 -28.47
C ARG A 120 -0.69 25.45 -28.03
N LEU A 121 0.11 24.88 -28.93
CA LEU A 121 1.09 23.86 -28.58
C LEU A 121 2.16 24.37 -27.62
N ASN A 122 2.62 25.62 -27.77
CA ASN A 122 3.55 26.26 -26.84
C ASN A 122 2.94 26.42 -25.44
N SER A 123 1.64 26.76 -25.36
CA SER A 123 0.94 26.79 -24.07
C SER A 123 0.96 25.43 -23.37
N ILE A 124 0.71 24.34 -24.09
CA ILE A 124 0.72 22.97 -23.55
C ILE A 124 2.15 22.51 -23.22
N ALA A 125 3.13 22.87 -24.05
CA ALA A 125 4.54 22.52 -23.87
C ALA A 125 5.18 23.15 -22.61
N ASN A 126 4.59 24.24 -22.11
CA ASN A 126 5.02 24.95 -20.91
C ASN A 126 4.26 24.54 -19.64
N ASP A 127 3.30 23.63 -19.74
CA ASP A 127 2.59 23.10 -18.57
C ASP A 127 3.50 22.12 -17.79
N ALA A 128 3.95 22.56 -16.61
CA ALA A 128 4.81 21.78 -15.73
C ALA A 128 4.09 20.61 -15.04
N ASP A 129 2.76 20.65 -14.96
CA ASP A 129 1.96 19.64 -14.25
C ASP A 129 1.68 18.42 -15.15
N MET A 130 1.71 18.60 -16.48
CA MET A 130 1.42 17.56 -17.47
C MET A 130 2.66 17.15 -18.28
N ILE A 131 3.71 16.65 -17.60
CA ILE A 131 5.03 16.33 -18.20
C ILE A 131 4.92 15.53 -19.52
N SER A 132 4.13 14.46 -19.56
CA SER A 132 3.96 13.67 -20.79
C SER A 132 3.24 14.45 -21.90
N GLY A 133 2.27 15.29 -21.55
CA GLY A 133 1.58 16.15 -22.51
C GLY A 133 2.49 17.25 -23.03
N ALA A 134 3.30 17.85 -22.17
CA ALA A 134 4.30 18.84 -22.55
C ALA A 134 5.34 18.26 -23.53
N LEU A 135 5.84 17.04 -23.29
CA LEU A 135 6.75 16.38 -24.22
C LEU A 135 6.07 16.04 -25.56
N GLN A 136 4.82 15.58 -25.57
CA GLN A 136 4.06 15.35 -26.81
C GLN A 136 3.86 16.65 -27.62
N ALA A 137 3.56 17.76 -26.94
CA ALA A 137 3.45 19.06 -27.57
C ALA A 137 4.79 19.53 -28.17
N LYS A 138 5.91 19.30 -27.47
CA LYS A 138 7.26 19.53 -28.00
C LYS A 138 7.58 18.67 -29.21
N THR A 139 7.15 17.41 -29.22
CA THR A 139 7.26 16.53 -30.40
C THR A 139 6.47 17.09 -31.58
N SER A 140 5.23 17.53 -31.34
CA SER A 140 4.37 18.13 -32.37
C SER A 140 4.98 19.42 -32.94
N LEU A 141 5.56 20.27 -32.09
CA LEU A 141 6.28 21.49 -32.52
C LEU A 141 7.52 21.14 -33.35
N ALA A 142 8.31 20.14 -32.94
CA ALA A 142 9.46 19.69 -33.72
C ALA A 142 9.04 19.13 -35.09
N LEU A 143 7.90 18.45 -35.19
CA LEU A 143 7.36 18.00 -36.49
C LEU A 143 6.93 19.17 -37.38
N LEU A 144 6.37 20.25 -36.82
CA LEU A 144 6.08 21.48 -37.57
C LEU A 144 7.37 22.17 -38.05
N ASP A 145 8.43 22.18 -37.22
CA ASP A 145 9.73 22.71 -37.62
C ASP A 145 10.35 21.90 -38.77
N LEU A 146 10.16 20.57 -38.76
CA LEU A 146 10.59 19.71 -39.86
C LEU A 146 9.83 20.00 -41.17
N LEU A 147 8.54 20.32 -41.08
CA LEU A 147 7.69 20.61 -42.25
C LEU A 147 8.16 21.86 -43.02
N VAL A 148 8.67 22.87 -42.30
CA VAL A 148 9.11 24.16 -42.84
C VAL A 148 10.62 24.21 -43.10
N ALA A 149 11.36 23.15 -42.74
CA ALA A 149 12.81 23.10 -42.94
C ALA A 149 13.20 23.28 -44.42
N GLU A 150 14.06 24.26 -44.70
CA GLU A 150 14.51 24.61 -46.05
C GLU A 150 15.85 23.96 -46.42
N ASN A 151 16.60 23.46 -45.42
CA ASN A 151 17.93 22.87 -45.60
C ASN A 151 18.19 21.70 -44.65
N GLU A 152 19.20 20.90 -45.00
CA GLU A 152 19.61 19.72 -44.22
C GLU A 152 20.03 20.05 -42.78
N GLU A 153 20.60 21.23 -42.53
CA GLU A 153 21.04 21.62 -41.18
C GLU A 153 19.86 21.83 -40.23
N GLN A 154 18.79 22.47 -40.70
CA GLN A 154 17.54 22.64 -39.97
C GLN A 154 16.85 21.30 -39.67
N ALA A 155 16.79 20.41 -40.67
CA ALA A 155 16.27 19.05 -40.48
C ALA A 155 17.09 18.27 -39.44
N ASN A 156 18.43 18.31 -39.55
CA ASN A 156 19.34 17.66 -38.60
C ASN A 156 19.19 18.19 -37.17
N ASN A 157 19.01 19.50 -36.99
CA ASN A 157 18.76 20.08 -35.68
C ASN A 157 17.43 19.61 -35.07
N THR A 158 16.42 19.43 -35.91
CA THR A 158 15.12 18.90 -35.51
C THR A 158 15.22 17.44 -35.05
N PHE A 159 15.93 16.58 -35.78
CA PHE A 159 16.17 15.19 -35.36
C PHE A 159 16.95 15.10 -34.05
N ARG A 160 17.95 15.96 -33.83
CA ARG A 160 18.65 16.06 -32.53
C ARG A 160 17.71 16.49 -31.40
N SER A 161 16.76 17.39 -31.68
CA SER A 161 15.74 17.80 -30.71
C SER A 161 14.80 16.64 -30.35
N LEU A 162 14.31 15.92 -31.36
CA LEU A 162 13.49 14.71 -31.18
C LEU A 162 14.23 13.64 -30.36
N SER A 163 15.54 13.47 -30.56
CA SER A 163 16.37 12.56 -29.77
C SER A 163 16.39 12.92 -28.27
N LYS A 164 16.50 14.22 -27.94
CA LYS A 164 16.44 14.71 -26.55
C LYS A 164 15.06 14.53 -25.92
N ILE A 165 13.99 14.72 -26.72
CA ILE A 165 12.63 14.48 -26.28
C ILE A 165 12.44 12.98 -25.99
N ALA A 166 12.93 12.10 -26.86
CA ALA A 166 12.89 10.66 -26.66
C ALA A 166 13.61 10.23 -25.37
N ASP A 167 14.80 10.79 -25.08
CA ASP A 167 15.52 10.55 -23.82
C ASP A 167 14.70 10.91 -22.59
N SER A 168 14.07 12.08 -22.63
CA SER A 168 13.22 12.59 -21.54
C SER A 168 11.95 11.75 -21.38
N ALA A 169 11.41 11.24 -22.50
CA ALA A 169 10.21 10.44 -22.54
C ALA A 169 10.45 8.96 -22.17
N HIS A 170 11.71 8.49 -22.16
CA HIS A 170 12.02 7.07 -22.02
C HIS A 170 11.42 6.42 -20.75
N LYS A 171 11.15 7.19 -19.69
CA LYS A 171 10.61 6.70 -18.41
C LYS A 171 9.15 7.07 -18.12
N LEU A 172 8.44 7.67 -19.06
CA LEU A 172 7.09 8.22 -18.83
C LEU A 172 6.01 7.34 -19.47
N ILE A 173 5.09 6.77 -18.67
CA ILE A 173 3.93 6.01 -19.19
C ILE A 173 3.11 6.85 -20.16
N GLY A 174 2.99 8.17 -19.92
CA GLY A 174 2.04 8.99 -20.67
C GLY A 174 2.46 9.27 -22.11
N TYR A 175 3.69 8.98 -22.53
CA TYR A 175 4.24 9.35 -23.84
C TYR A 175 4.17 8.19 -24.86
N PRO A 176 3.56 8.39 -26.06
CA PRO A 176 3.32 7.35 -27.04
C PRO A 176 4.55 7.11 -27.94
N MET A 177 5.58 6.46 -27.40
CA MET A 177 6.83 6.26 -28.16
C MET A 177 6.61 5.47 -29.45
N ALA A 178 5.78 4.41 -29.42
CA ALA A 178 5.49 3.62 -30.62
C ALA A 178 4.91 4.47 -31.77
N ARG A 179 4.13 5.52 -31.46
CA ARG A 179 3.61 6.44 -32.49
C ARG A 179 4.73 7.27 -33.10
N LEU A 180 5.67 7.76 -32.29
CA LEU A 180 6.84 8.50 -32.79
C LEU A 180 7.68 7.64 -33.73
N VAL A 181 7.94 6.38 -33.36
CA VAL A 181 8.69 5.43 -34.21
C VAL A 181 7.99 5.25 -35.55
N ASN A 182 6.70 4.93 -35.55
CA ASN A 182 5.93 4.74 -36.79
C ASN A 182 5.90 6.00 -37.66
N LEU A 183 5.84 7.18 -37.05
CA LEU A 183 5.90 8.46 -37.78
C LEU A 183 7.26 8.66 -38.45
N LEU A 184 8.36 8.37 -37.74
CA LEU A 184 9.71 8.50 -38.28
C LEU A 184 9.99 7.45 -39.37
N GLU A 185 9.53 6.20 -39.20
CA GLU A 185 9.61 5.17 -40.25
C GLU A 185 8.95 5.62 -41.56
N ALA A 186 7.82 6.33 -41.49
CA ALA A 186 7.16 6.87 -42.68
C ALA A 186 7.97 7.99 -43.36
N LEU A 187 8.89 8.65 -42.64
CA LEU A 187 9.76 9.71 -43.12
C LEU A 187 11.08 9.21 -43.70
N ASP A 188 11.37 7.90 -43.58
CA ASP A 188 12.60 7.26 -44.06
C ASP A 188 12.86 7.52 -45.55
N VAL A 189 11.80 7.50 -46.35
CA VAL A 189 11.84 7.76 -47.80
C VAL A 189 12.42 9.13 -48.13
N ALA A 190 12.26 10.11 -47.25
CA ALA A 190 12.70 11.49 -47.47
C ALA A 190 14.03 11.83 -46.78
N PHE A 191 14.31 11.23 -45.62
CA PHE A 191 15.43 11.65 -44.76
C PHE A 191 16.42 10.54 -44.40
N GLY A 192 16.26 9.32 -44.93
CA GLY A 192 17.11 8.17 -44.61
C GLY A 192 18.61 8.38 -44.84
N ASP A 193 18.99 9.22 -45.80
CA ASP A 193 20.40 9.54 -46.09
C ASP A 193 21.05 10.49 -45.05
N LEU A 194 20.27 11.11 -44.17
CA LEU A 194 20.78 12.05 -43.17
C LEU A 194 21.29 11.32 -41.93
N LYS A 195 22.55 11.56 -41.56
CA LYS A 195 23.17 10.87 -40.43
C LYS A 195 22.44 11.09 -39.09
N ALA A 196 21.93 12.30 -38.85
CA ALA A 196 21.21 12.59 -37.62
C ALA A 196 19.85 11.88 -37.54
N TYR A 197 19.25 11.54 -38.69
CA TYR A 197 18.02 10.75 -38.76
C TYR A 197 18.31 9.27 -38.50
N GLU A 198 19.34 8.69 -39.14
CA GLU A 198 19.79 7.32 -38.84
C GLU A 198 20.10 7.14 -37.35
N ASP A 199 20.90 8.05 -36.77
CA ASP A 199 21.29 7.97 -35.35
C ASP A 199 20.07 8.06 -34.41
N LEU A 200 19.04 8.81 -34.79
CA LEU A 200 17.77 8.87 -34.06
C LEU A 200 16.99 7.56 -34.20
N MET A 201 16.88 7.02 -35.41
CA MET A 201 16.15 5.78 -35.69
C MET A 201 16.79 4.58 -35.00
N ASP A 202 18.11 4.38 -35.13
CA ASP A 202 18.85 3.29 -34.48
C ASP A 202 18.59 3.29 -32.96
N LYS A 203 18.70 4.47 -32.34
CA LYS A 203 18.44 4.64 -30.91
C LYS A 203 17.00 4.29 -30.53
N LEU A 204 16.02 4.76 -31.30
CA LEU A 204 14.61 4.47 -31.03
C LEU A 204 14.27 2.99 -31.21
N ILE A 205 14.89 2.32 -32.19
CA ILE A 205 14.76 0.88 -32.42
C ILE A 205 15.35 0.10 -31.25
N ASP A 206 16.53 0.46 -30.77
CA ASP A 206 17.17 -0.16 -29.60
C ASP A 206 16.29 -0.01 -28.35
N ASP A 207 15.77 1.20 -28.10
CA ASP A 207 14.86 1.49 -27.00
C ASP A 207 13.55 0.69 -27.10
N ALA A 208 12.97 0.60 -28.30
CA ALA A 208 11.76 -0.17 -28.56
C ALA A 208 12.00 -1.67 -28.34
N GLY A 209 13.13 -2.21 -28.82
CA GLY A 209 13.53 -3.60 -28.63
C GLY A 209 13.74 -3.96 -27.16
N ALA A 210 14.42 -3.10 -26.39
CA ALA A 210 14.59 -3.28 -24.95
C ALA A 210 13.25 -3.29 -24.20
N ARG A 211 12.33 -2.39 -24.57
CA ARG A 211 10.98 -2.31 -23.99
C ARG A 211 10.13 -3.54 -24.30
N GLU A 212 10.10 -3.98 -25.55
CA GLU A 212 9.31 -5.15 -25.94
C GLU A 212 9.79 -6.42 -25.25
N ASN A 213 11.11 -6.61 -25.16
CA ASN A 213 11.69 -7.72 -24.39
C ASN A 213 11.29 -7.68 -22.91
N SER A 214 11.30 -6.49 -22.29
CA SER A 214 10.86 -6.28 -20.91
C SER A 214 9.36 -6.57 -20.74
N ARG A 215 8.52 -6.14 -21.69
CA ARG A 215 7.07 -6.36 -21.72
C ARG A 215 6.72 -7.84 -21.79
N ILE A 216 7.36 -8.61 -22.67
CA ILE A 216 7.14 -10.06 -22.79
C ILE A 216 7.46 -10.79 -21.47
N LYS A 217 8.56 -10.41 -20.81
CA LYS A 217 8.92 -10.97 -19.49
C LYS A 217 7.88 -10.61 -18.45
N ALA A 218 7.39 -9.38 -18.47
CA ALA A 218 6.42 -8.88 -17.53
C ALA A 218 5.02 -9.49 -17.69
N ASP A 219 4.55 -9.73 -18.92
CA ASP A 219 3.27 -10.44 -19.17
C ASP A 219 3.29 -11.86 -18.59
N LYS A 220 4.43 -12.56 -18.71
CA LYS A 220 4.59 -13.88 -18.07
C LYS A 220 4.46 -13.79 -16.55
N TYR A 221 5.01 -12.75 -15.92
CA TYR A 221 4.85 -12.54 -14.48
C TYR A 221 3.42 -12.19 -14.10
N LEU A 222 2.73 -11.35 -14.87
CA LEU A 222 1.32 -11.02 -14.65
C LEU A 222 0.45 -12.28 -14.62
N ARG A 223 0.61 -13.16 -15.64
CA ARG A 223 -0.09 -14.45 -15.69
C ARG A 223 0.26 -15.37 -14.52
N ARG A 224 1.54 -15.46 -14.14
CA ARG A 224 1.97 -16.26 -12.97
C ARG A 224 1.41 -15.72 -11.66
N GLY A 225 1.30 -14.39 -11.53
CA GLY A 225 0.68 -13.73 -10.39
C GLY A 225 -0.80 -14.08 -10.28
N ALA A 226 -1.54 -13.99 -11.39
CA ALA A 226 -2.96 -14.37 -11.46
C ALA A 226 -3.17 -15.84 -11.03
N LEU A 227 -2.39 -16.77 -11.61
CA LEU A 227 -2.44 -18.19 -11.24
C LEU A 227 -2.11 -18.45 -9.76
N SER A 228 -1.20 -17.66 -9.17
CA SER A 228 -0.84 -17.78 -7.75
C SER A 228 -1.98 -17.26 -6.87
N SER A 229 -2.63 -16.17 -7.27
CA SER A 229 -3.82 -15.62 -6.60
C SER A 229 -5.00 -16.61 -6.64
N ASP A 230 -5.24 -17.30 -7.76
CA ASP A 230 -6.28 -18.33 -7.88
C ASP A 230 -6.04 -19.50 -6.90
N LYS A 231 -4.76 -19.83 -6.68
CA LYS A 231 -4.31 -20.83 -5.69
C LYS A 231 -4.28 -20.29 -4.25
N LYS A 232 -4.66 -19.03 -4.02
CA LYS A 232 -4.57 -18.32 -2.73
C LYS A 232 -3.15 -18.18 -2.18
N ASP A 233 -2.13 -18.32 -3.03
CA ASP A 233 -0.73 -18.01 -2.72
C ASP A 233 -0.46 -16.52 -3.00
N TYR A 234 -0.99 -15.68 -2.11
CA TYR A 234 -0.99 -14.23 -2.31
C TYR A 234 0.40 -13.61 -2.17
N TYR A 235 1.29 -14.15 -1.34
CA TYR A 235 2.67 -13.62 -1.23
C TYR A 235 3.46 -13.82 -2.52
N ARG A 236 3.33 -15.00 -3.15
CA ARG A 236 3.90 -15.22 -4.48
C ARG A 236 3.24 -14.34 -5.53
N ALA A 237 1.93 -14.14 -5.44
CA ALA A 237 1.21 -13.23 -6.32
C ALA A 237 1.75 -11.80 -6.20
N ILE A 238 1.97 -11.30 -4.99
CA ILE A 238 2.57 -9.97 -4.72
C ILE A 238 3.95 -9.84 -5.40
N LYS A 239 4.83 -10.83 -5.23
CA LYS A 239 6.15 -10.82 -5.91
C LYS A 239 5.99 -10.75 -7.44
N CYS A 240 5.13 -11.60 -8.01
CA CYS A 240 4.93 -11.66 -9.46
C CYS A 240 4.30 -10.38 -10.02
N PHE A 241 3.26 -9.83 -9.37
CA PHE A 241 2.65 -8.58 -9.82
C PHE A 241 3.62 -7.41 -9.72
N GLY A 242 4.39 -7.30 -8.63
CA GLY A 242 5.45 -6.29 -8.51
C GLY A 242 6.49 -6.37 -9.64
N LEU A 243 6.96 -7.58 -9.96
CA LEU A 243 7.89 -7.80 -11.07
C LEU A 243 7.28 -7.50 -12.44
N SER A 244 5.96 -7.73 -12.61
CA SER A 244 5.27 -7.39 -13.87
C SER A 244 5.20 -5.88 -14.10
N LEU A 245 5.05 -5.07 -13.05
CA LEU A 245 4.94 -3.62 -13.20
C LEU A 245 6.18 -3.00 -13.85
N TYR A 246 7.38 -3.53 -13.56
CA TYR A 246 8.63 -3.01 -14.11
C TYR A 246 8.67 -3.01 -15.65
N GLY A 247 8.18 -4.07 -16.30
CA GLY A 247 8.16 -4.17 -17.76
C GLY A 247 6.87 -3.71 -18.41
N LEU A 248 5.79 -3.53 -17.63
CA LEU A 248 4.51 -3.03 -18.14
C LEU A 248 4.36 -1.51 -18.02
N TYR A 249 5.22 -0.80 -17.28
CA TYR A 249 5.10 0.64 -17.02
C TYR A 249 5.38 1.50 -18.27
N SER A 250 4.51 1.39 -19.28
CA SER A 250 4.61 2.04 -20.58
C SER A 250 3.22 2.44 -21.10
N SER A 251 3.18 3.35 -22.08
CA SER A 251 1.93 3.87 -22.65
C SER A 251 1.08 2.80 -23.32
N GLU A 252 1.74 1.79 -23.88
CA GLU A 252 1.17 0.73 -24.69
C GLU A 252 0.57 -0.41 -23.84
N SER A 253 0.87 -0.43 -22.54
CA SER A 253 0.47 -1.50 -21.62
C SER A 253 -0.40 -1.01 -20.45
N LYS A 254 -1.07 0.14 -20.60
CA LYS A 254 -1.91 0.74 -19.53
C LYS A 254 -2.97 -0.22 -19.00
N THR A 255 -3.55 -1.06 -19.85
CA THR A 255 -4.56 -2.04 -19.42
C THR A 255 -3.94 -3.13 -18.53
N GLU A 256 -2.76 -3.61 -18.90
CA GLU A 256 -2.00 -4.60 -18.14
C GLU A 256 -1.46 -4.00 -16.84
N VAL A 257 -0.99 -2.74 -16.85
CA VAL A 257 -0.59 -2.00 -15.63
C VAL A 257 -1.77 -1.88 -14.67
N PHE A 258 -2.94 -1.48 -15.16
CA PHE A 258 -4.15 -1.43 -14.33
C PHE A 258 -4.48 -2.80 -13.74
N ALA A 259 -4.46 -3.86 -14.56
CA ALA A 259 -4.75 -5.21 -14.09
C ALA A 259 -3.74 -5.66 -13.02
N ALA A 260 -2.45 -5.42 -13.23
CA ALA A 260 -1.39 -5.72 -12.28
C ALA A 260 -1.57 -4.98 -10.96
N LEU A 261 -1.82 -3.66 -10.98
CA LEU A 261 -2.03 -2.85 -9.78
C LEU A 261 -3.33 -3.22 -9.03
N TYR A 262 -4.42 -3.46 -9.77
CA TYR A 262 -5.69 -3.89 -9.19
C TYR A 262 -5.55 -5.24 -8.47
N MET A 263 -4.92 -6.22 -9.13
CA MET A 263 -4.67 -7.54 -8.53
C MET A 263 -3.66 -7.49 -7.38
N LEU A 264 -2.64 -6.64 -7.48
CA LEU A 264 -1.67 -6.39 -6.40
C LEU A 264 -2.35 -5.82 -5.16
N SER A 265 -3.21 -4.82 -5.34
CA SER A 265 -4.02 -4.25 -4.25
C SER A 265 -4.91 -5.31 -3.60
N ASN A 266 -5.53 -6.21 -4.39
CA ASN A 266 -6.29 -7.34 -3.87
C ASN A 266 -5.42 -8.32 -3.08
N ALA A 267 -4.24 -8.67 -3.57
CA ALA A 267 -3.35 -9.58 -2.87
C ALA A 267 -2.89 -9.01 -1.51
N TYR A 268 -2.57 -7.71 -1.43
CA TYR A 268 -2.23 -7.04 -0.18
C TYR A 268 -3.37 -7.07 0.85
N ASP A 269 -4.59 -6.71 0.43
CA ASP A 269 -5.79 -6.74 1.27
C ASP A 269 -6.06 -8.15 1.81
N LYS A 270 -5.92 -9.20 0.99
CA LYS A 270 -6.05 -10.59 1.45
C LYS A 270 -5.02 -10.98 2.52
N GLN A 271 -3.86 -10.33 2.56
CA GLN A 271 -2.83 -10.50 3.60
C GLN A 271 -2.96 -9.52 4.78
N GLY A 272 -3.98 -8.66 4.76
CA GLY A 272 -4.23 -7.68 5.83
C GLY A 272 -3.31 -6.46 5.78
N LEU A 273 -2.68 -6.20 4.65
CA LEU A 273 -1.77 -5.07 4.41
C LEU A 273 -2.51 -3.94 3.70
N LEU A 274 -3.34 -3.23 4.46
CA LEU A 274 -4.31 -2.28 3.91
C LEU A 274 -3.67 -0.99 3.37
N TRP A 275 -2.54 -0.55 3.91
CA TRP A 275 -1.83 0.65 3.42
C TRP A 275 -1.14 0.39 2.08
N ALA A 276 -0.49 -0.76 1.92
CA ALA A 276 0.05 -1.20 0.63
C ALA A 276 -1.06 -1.48 -0.39
N ALA A 277 -2.20 -2.02 0.06
CA ALA A 277 -3.37 -2.19 -0.80
C ALA A 277 -3.91 -0.83 -1.29
N ARG A 278 -4.00 0.16 -0.38
CA ARG A 278 -4.40 1.54 -0.70
C ARG A 278 -3.45 2.17 -1.71
N GLY A 279 -2.13 2.09 -1.48
CA GLY A 279 -1.13 2.64 -2.39
C GLY A 279 -1.29 2.10 -3.81
N ALA A 280 -1.34 0.77 -3.96
CA ALA A 280 -1.48 0.14 -5.28
C ALA A 280 -2.81 0.52 -5.96
N ALA A 281 -3.89 0.68 -5.18
CA ALA A 281 -5.18 1.09 -5.69
C ALA A 281 -5.21 2.57 -6.13
N LEU A 282 -4.54 3.47 -5.40
CA LEU A 282 -4.40 4.87 -5.79
C LEU A 282 -3.64 5.01 -7.11
N MET A 283 -2.56 4.25 -7.27
CA MET A 283 -1.82 4.26 -8.53
C MET A 283 -2.67 3.72 -9.69
N ALA A 284 -3.44 2.64 -9.46
CA ALA A 284 -4.39 2.12 -10.45
C ALA A 284 -5.46 3.16 -10.82
N ALA A 285 -5.99 3.85 -9.81
CA ALA A 285 -6.97 4.93 -9.99
C ALA A 285 -6.40 6.06 -10.83
N TYR A 286 -5.14 6.44 -10.61
CA TYR A 286 -4.47 7.47 -11.40
C TYR A 286 -4.33 7.06 -12.86
N VAL A 287 -3.82 5.84 -13.12
CA VAL A 287 -3.63 5.34 -14.49
C VAL A 287 -4.92 5.38 -15.29
N VAL A 288 -6.03 4.90 -14.74
CA VAL A 288 -7.31 4.87 -15.48
C VAL A 288 -7.98 6.24 -15.52
N THR A 289 -7.82 7.07 -14.49
CA THR A 289 -8.43 8.42 -14.49
C THR A 289 -7.73 9.36 -15.45
N ALA A 290 -6.41 9.32 -15.51
CA ALA A 290 -5.64 10.07 -16.50
C ALA A 290 -6.03 9.65 -17.93
N ASP A 291 -6.26 8.35 -18.16
CA ASP A 291 -6.71 7.83 -19.45
C ASP A 291 -8.14 8.30 -19.79
N ALA A 292 -9.06 8.21 -18.83
CA ALA A 292 -10.43 8.68 -18.98
C ALA A 292 -10.55 10.19 -19.24
N LEU A 293 -9.69 11.00 -18.59
CA LEU A 293 -9.64 12.44 -18.84
C LEU A 293 -9.11 12.75 -20.25
N LYS A 294 -8.08 12.01 -20.71
CA LYS A 294 -7.59 12.11 -22.09
C LYS A 294 -8.65 11.71 -23.12
N GLU A 295 -9.42 10.66 -22.85
CA GLU A 295 -10.51 10.23 -23.74
C GLU A 295 -11.80 11.05 -23.56
N GLN A 296 -11.86 11.93 -22.56
CA GLN A 296 -13.09 12.61 -22.10
C GLN A 296 -14.25 11.63 -21.87
N ARG A 297 -13.94 10.44 -21.32
CA ARG A 297 -14.90 9.35 -21.16
C ARG A 297 -14.62 8.52 -19.92
N SER A 298 -15.65 8.36 -19.11
CA SER A 298 -15.63 7.47 -17.95
C SER A 298 -15.54 5.99 -18.34
N SER A 299 -14.91 5.17 -17.50
CA SER A 299 -14.82 3.72 -17.70
C SER A 299 -15.24 2.91 -16.47
N ALA A 300 -15.75 1.70 -16.72
CA ALA A 300 -16.08 0.74 -15.64
C ALA A 300 -14.87 0.41 -14.74
N LYS A 301 -13.65 0.46 -15.31
CA LYS A 301 -12.40 0.29 -14.55
C LYS A 301 -12.21 1.38 -13.48
N GLN A 302 -12.61 2.63 -13.77
CA GLN A 302 -12.57 3.73 -12.78
C GLN A 302 -13.55 3.47 -11.63
N ALA A 303 -14.80 3.11 -11.95
CA ALA A 303 -15.79 2.81 -10.92
C ALA A 303 -15.30 1.66 -10.02
N ALA A 304 -14.79 0.58 -10.61
CA ALA A 304 -14.29 -0.59 -9.88
C ALA A 304 -13.13 -0.26 -8.94
N ILE A 305 -12.19 0.61 -9.35
CA ILE A 305 -11.05 0.97 -8.50
C ILE A 305 -11.42 1.99 -7.41
N TYR A 306 -12.32 2.93 -7.69
CA TYR A 306 -12.84 3.83 -6.66
C TYR A 306 -13.64 3.07 -5.60
N GLN A 307 -14.43 2.07 -6.00
CA GLN A 307 -15.10 1.16 -5.08
C GLN A 307 -14.11 0.39 -4.21
N ARG A 308 -12.99 -0.07 -4.80
CA ARG A 308 -11.93 -0.73 -4.04
C ARG A 308 -11.31 0.21 -3.01
N LEU A 309 -11.03 1.46 -3.39
CA LEU A 309 -10.52 2.48 -2.47
C LEU A 309 -11.52 2.76 -1.35
N MET A 310 -12.80 2.98 -1.66
CA MET A 310 -13.84 3.23 -0.64
C MET A 310 -13.86 2.13 0.44
N TRP A 311 -13.69 0.87 0.03
CA TRP A 311 -13.71 -0.28 0.92
C TRP A 311 -12.46 -0.30 1.81
N ILE A 312 -11.28 -0.11 1.23
CA ILE A 312 -10.01 -0.06 1.96
C ILE A 312 -10.03 1.09 2.98
N GLU A 313 -10.52 2.28 2.59
CA GLU A 313 -10.62 3.42 3.51
C GLU A 313 -11.60 3.17 4.66
N GLY A 314 -12.72 2.50 4.37
CA GLY A 314 -13.67 2.09 5.41
C GLY A 314 -13.06 1.07 6.37
N GLN A 315 -12.30 0.09 5.87
CA GLN A 315 -11.57 -0.87 6.73
C GLN A 315 -10.51 -0.19 7.60
N LEU A 316 -9.88 0.87 7.09
CA LEU A 316 -8.94 1.73 7.82
C LEU A 316 -9.63 2.71 8.80
N GLY A 317 -10.97 2.69 8.90
CA GLY A 317 -11.73 3.55 9.80
C GLY A 317 -11.89 5.00 9.33
N ARG A 318 -11.38 5.33 8.14
CA ARG A 318 -11.31 6.70 7.60
C ARG A 318 -12.58 7.05 6.82
N ILE A 319 -13.67 7.25 7.56
CA ILE A 319 -15.02 7.41 6.99
C ILE A 319 -15.10 8.57 5.97
N GLY A 320 -14.45 9.70 6.24
CA GLY A 320 -14.49 10.86 5.34
C GLY A 320 -13.93 10.53 3.96
N GLN A 321 -12.76 9.90 3.92
CA GLN A 321 -12.14 9.48 2.66
C GLN A 321 -12.94 8.35 1.99
N SER A 322 -13.48 7.41 2.76
CA SER A 322 -14.34 6.34 2.24
C SER A 322 -15.57 6.90 1.51
N LEU A 323 -16.29 7.84 2.13
CA LEU A 323 -17.46 8.51 1.54
C LEU A 323 -17.10 9.32 0.29
N THR A 324 -15.91 9.92 0.25
CA THR A 324 -15.43 10.64 -0.94
C THR A 324 -15.23 9.70 -2.12
N TRP A 325 -14.55 8.56 -1.92
CA TRP A 325 -14.40 7.57 -2.98
C TRP A 325 -15.71 6.94 -3.40
N TYR A 326 -16.63 6.72 -2.46
CA TYR A 326 -17.98 6.26 -2.75
C TYR A 326 -18.72 7.26 -3.65
N HIS A 327 -18.67 8.55 -3.30
CA HIS A 327 -19.30 9.61 -4.11
C HIS A 327 -18.71 9.69 -5.51
N LEU A 328 -17.38 9.64 -5.65
CA LEU A 328 -16.71 9.61 -6.96
C LEU A 328 -17.11 8.37 -7.77
N ALA A 329 -17.21 7.20 -7.14
CA ALA A 329 -17.67 5.99 -7.80
C ALA A 329 -19.11 6.13 -8.31
N GLN A 330 -20.01 6.76 -7.55
CA GLN A 330 -21.39 7.03 -7.98
C GLN A 330 -21.44 7.98 -9.18
N LEU A 331 -20.68 9.08 -9.14
CA LEU A 331 -20.60 10.04 -10.26
C LEU A 331 -20.14 9.36 -11.55
N VAL A 332 -19.10 8.53 -11.48
CA VAL A 332 -18.62 7.75 -12.62
C VAL A 332 -19.65 6.71 -13.05
N SER A 333 -20.32 6.04 -12.13
CA SER A 333 -21.28 4.98 -12.46
C SER A 333 -22.50 5.51 -13.21
N GLN A 334 -22.93 6.74 -12.93
CA GLN A 334 -24.05 7.39 -13.63
C GLN A 334 -23.78 7.68 -15.11
N THR A 335 -22.51 7.74 -15.53
CA THR A 335 -22.13 7.97 -16.93
C THR A 335 -21.94 6.67 -17.73
N LEU A 336 -22.02 5.51 -17.07
CA LEU A 336 -21.87 4.19 -17.69
C LEU A 336 -23.21 3.61 -18.14
N ASP A 337 -23.16 2.78 -19.18
CA ASP A 337 -24.35 2.12 -19.74
C ASP A 337 -24.92 1.05 -18.80
N GLU A 338 -24.06 0.41 -18.01
CA GLU A 338 -24.41 -0.61 -17.03
C GLU A 338 -23.97 -0.13 -15.64
N ASN A 339 -24.82 -0.38 -14.63
CA ASN A 339 -24.44 -0.12 -13.25
C ASN A 339 -23.34 -1.12 -12.86
N PRO A 340 -22.11 -0.66 -12.54
CA PRO A 340 -21.04 -1.56 -12.10
C PRO A 340 -21.32 -2.17 -10.71
N TRP A 341 -22.40 -1.75 -10.04
CA TRP A 341 -22.76 -2.15 -8.69
C TRP A 341 -23.89 -3.19 -8.66
N THR A 342 -23.71 -4.21 -7.84
CA THR A 342 -24.81 -5.07 -7.39
C THR A 342 -25.36 -4.56 -6.06
N GLU A 343 -26.66 -4.73 -5.82
CA GLU A 343 -27.29 -4.38 -4.54
C GLU A 343 -26.59 -5.05 -3.34
N ASN A 344 -26.05 -6.26 -3.52
CA ASN A 344 -25.28 -6.94 -2.48
C ASN A 344 -23.97 -6.22 -2.12
N GLN A 345 -23.27 -5.65 -3.11
CA GLN A 345 -22.06 -4.86 -2.84
C GLN A 345 -22.39 -3.56 -2.11
N LYS A 346 -23.56 -2.97 -2.38
CA LYS A 346 -24.07 -1.81 -1.64
C LYS A 346 -24.34 -2.15 -0.20
N MET A 347 -25.14 -3.19 0.01
CA MET A 347 -25.45 -3.70 1.33
C MET A 347 -24.18 -4.00 2.15
N ASN A 348 -23.18 -4.65 1.54
CA ASN A 348 -21.91 -4.94 2.22
C ASN A 348 -21.16 -3.67 2.64
N TYR A 349 -21.21 -2.61 1.82
CA TYR A 349 -20.59 -1.33 2.16
C TYR A 349 -21.34 -0.64 3.30
N GLU A 350 -22.66 -0.60 3.25
CA GLU A 350 -23.45 -0.06 4.36
C GLU A 350 -23.19 -0.84 5.66
N VAL A 351 -23.09 -2.17 5.58
CA VAL A 351 -22.71 -3.02 6.71
C VAL A 351 -21.34 -2.64 7.29
N LEU A 352 -20.35 -2.34 6.45
CA LEU A 352 -19.04 -1.85 6.90
C LEU A 352 -19.15 -0.52 7.64
N ILE A 353 -19.88 0.45 7.08
CA ILE A 353 -20.03 1.78 7.66
C ILE A 353 -20.85 1.74 8.96
N GLY A 354 -21.98 1.03 8.98
CA GLY A 354 -22.75 0.87 10.21
C GLY A 354 -21.97 0.13 11.31
N LYS A 355 -21.10 -0.83 10.97
CA LYS A 355 -20.20 -1.46 11.94
C LYS A 355 -19.23 -0.44 12.56
N LEU A 356 -18.71 0.52 11.79
CA LEU A 356 -17.88 1.61 12.32
C LEU A 356 -18.67 2.44 13.34
N PHE A 357 -19.88 2.88 12.99
CA PHE A 357 -20.71 3.72 13.86
C PHE A 357 -21.14 2.99 15.13
N LEU A 358 -21.59 1.74 15.02
CA LEU A 358 -22.08 0.94 16.15
C LEU A 358 -20.97 0.54 17.14
N ASN A 359 -19.71 0.64 16.74
CA ASN A 359 -18.53 0.43 17.60
C ASN A 359 -17.80 1.74 17.96
N ALA A 360 -18.28 2.90 17.49
CA ALA A 360 -17.66 4.18 17.78
C ALA A 360 -17.88 4.61 19.23
N ASN A 361 -16.92 5.36 19.76
CA ASN A 361 -17.05 5.99 21.07
C ASN A 361 -18.05 7.14 21.00
N PHE A 362 -18.70 7.46 22.13
CA PHE A 362 -19.71 8.51 22.19
C PHE A 362 -19.19 9.88 21.71
N SER A 363 -17.93 10.23 22.04
CA SER A 363 -17.31 11.49 21.62
C SER A 363 -17.24 11.65 20.10
N ASP A 364 -16.98 10.56 19.37
CA ASP A 364 -16.88 10.60 17.91
C ASP A 364 -18.27 10.69 17.28
N VAL A 365 -19.23 9.93 17.82
CA VAL A 365 -20.64 9.97 17.40
C VAL A 365 -21.21 11.38 17.53
N GLU A 366 -20.95 12.07 18.65
CA GLU A 366 -21.41 13.44 18.88
C GLU A 366 -20.87 14.42 17.82
N ARG A 367 -19.60 14.28 17.45
CA ARG A 367 -18.93 15.15 16.46
C ARG A 367 -19.49 15.02 15.04
N ILE A 368 -20.18 13.91 14.73
CA ILE A 368 -20.80 13.63 13.43
C ILE A 368 -22.34 13.60 13.47
N ALA A 369 -22.96 14.24 14.46
CA ALA A 369 -24.41 14.30 14.63
C ALA A 369 -25.18 14.90 13.43
N TRP A 370 -24.50 15.56 12.49
CA TRP A 370 -25.07 16.11 11.25
C TRP A 370 -25.00 15.14 10.05
N LEU A 371 -24.24 14.05 10.17
CA LEU A 371 -23.94 13.13 9.08
C LEU A 371 -25.13 12.28 8.57
N PRO A 372 -26.20 11.97 9.34
CA PRO A 372 -27.32 11.17 8.83
C PRO A 372 -27.93 11.70 7.52
N ASP A 373 -28.10 13.03 7.41
CA ASP A 373 -28.64 13.65 6.19
C ASP A 373 -27.73 13.45 4.97
N LYS A 374 -26.41 13.53 5.17
CA LYS A 374 -25.42 13.27 4.11
C LYS A 374 -25.49 11.81 3.65
N LEU A 375 -25.61 10.87 4.58
CA LEU A 375 -25.73 9.44 4.27
C LEU A 375 -27.01 9.16 3.48
N ASN A 376 -28.14 9.74 3.88
CA ASN A 376 -29.39 9.65 3.13
C ASN A 376 -29.29 10.26 1.72
N ARG A 377 -28.64 11.42 1.56
CA ARG A 377 -28.37 12.01 0.23
C ARG A 377 -27.48 11.13 -0.65
N LEU A 378 -26.60 10.34 -0.04
CA LEU A 378 -25.74 9.36 -0.71
C LEU A 378 -26.43 8.01 -0.90
N ASP A 379 -27.73 7.88 -0.58
CA ASP A 379 -28.48 6.62 -0.68
C ASP A 379 -27.90 5.51 0.22
N LEU A 380 -27.35 5.88 1.39
CA LEU A 380 -26.80 5.01 2.43
C LEU A 380 -27.72 4.99 3.67
N GLY A 381 -28.99 4.64 3.45
CA GLY A 381 -30.03 4.70 4.49
C GLY A 381 -29.77 3.82 5.71
N LEU A 382 -29.26 2.58 5.53
CA LEU A 382 -28.97 1.70 6.65
C LEU A 382 -27.83 2.24 7.51
N SER A 383 -26.85 2.88 6.87
CA SER A 383 -25.75 3.54 7.58
C SER A 383 -26.24 4.76 8.36
N ALA A 384 -27.20 5.51 7.79
CA ALA A 384 -27.85 6.63 8.47
C ALA A 384 -28.64 6.15 9.70
N ASP A 385 -29.41 5.06 9.55
CA ASP A 385 -30.16 4.43 10.63
C ASP A 385 -29.24 3.98 11.77
N ALA A 386 -28.11 3.31 11.45
CA ALA A 386 -27.13 2.90 12.45
C ALA A 386 -26.58 4.10 13.24
N LEU A 387 -26.32 5.23 12.58
CA LEU A 387 -25.84 6.44 13.24
C LEU A 387 -26.93 7.12 14.08
N LEU A 388 -28.17 7.17 13.59
CA LEU A 388 -29.32 7.68 14.34
C LEU A 388 -29.56 6.86 15.62
N VAL A 389 -29.43 5.52 15.52
CA VAL A 389 -29.43 4.65 16.70
C VAL A 389 -28.32 5.06 17.64
N CYS A 390 -27.07 5.24 17.19
CA CYS A 390 -25.96 5.68 18.04
C CYS A 390 -26.21 7.02 18.74
N LEU A 391 -26.91 7.96 18.08
CA LEU A 391 -27.33 9.25 18.63
C LEU A 391 -28.54 9.15 19.57
N GLY A 392 -29.24 8.01 19.58
CA GLY A 392 -30.43 7.75 20.40
C GLY A 392 -31.72 8.34 19.84
N HIS A 393 -31.82 8.42 18.51
CA HIS A 393 -33.04 8.73 17.75
C HIS A 393 -33.58 7.45 17.13
N GLU A 394 -33.81 6.41 17.96
CA GLU A 394 -34.37 5.13 17.49
C GLU A 394 -35.79 5.28 16.91
N ASP A 395 -36.49 6.38 17.20
CA ASP A 395 -37.79 6.75 16.63
C ASP A 395 -37.70 7.21 15.17
N LYS A 396 -36.52 7.66 14.73
CA LYS A 396 -36.27 8.16 13.38
C LYS A 396 -35.55 7.16 12.47
N ALA A 397 -35.12 6.01 13.00
CA ALA A 397 -34.37 5.01 12.26
C ALA A 397 -35.24 3.81 11.85
N GLY A 398 -35.06 3.32 10.62
CA GLY A 398 -35.86 2.25 10.03
C GLY A 398 -37.21 2.71 9.44
N PRO A 399 -38.05 1.76 8.96
CA PRO A 399 -39.37 2.08 8.39
C PRO A 399 -40.28 2.75 9.42
N GLU A 400 -41.07 3.76 9.00
CA GLU A 400 -41.98 4.48 9.89
C GLU A 400 -42.89 3.54 10.70
N GLY A 401 -42.79 3.60 12.03
CA GLY A 401 -43.64 2.85 12.96
C GLY A 401 -43.13 1.47 13.39
N GLU A 402 -41.97 1.03 12.91
CA GLU A 402 -41.32 -0.19 13.37
C GLU A 402 -40.31 0.09 14.50
N LEU A 403 -40.30 -0.76 15.53
CA LEU A 403 -39.31 -0.69 16.61
C LEU A 403 -37.98 -1.29 16.13
N ILE A 404 -36.89 -0.60 16.41
CA ILE A 404 -35.54 -1.08 16.09
C ILE A 404 -35.19 -2.32 16.92
N ASP A 405 -34.74 -3.37 16.25
CA ASP A 405 -34.22 -4.58 16.90
C ASP A 405 -32.78 -4.35 17.38
N LEU A 406 -32.61 -4.14 18.69
CA LEU A 406 -31.30 -4.01 19.31
C LEU A 406 -30.44 -5.28 19.19
N ASN A 407 -31.05 -6.47 19.07
CA ASN A 407 -30.31 -7.70 18.84
C ASN A 407 -29.70 -7.71 17.44
N PHE A 408 -30.44 -7.22 16.44
CA PHE A 408 -29.92 -7.03 15.09
C PHE A 408 -28.75 -6.05 15.08
N MET A 409 -28.86 -4.91 15.78
CA MET A 409 -27.75 -3.94 15.91
C MET A 409 -26.52 -4.57 16.58
N ASN A 410 -26.72 -5.41 17.61
CA ASN A 410 -25.60 -6.09 18.27
C ASN A 410 -24.98 -7.18 17.38
N MET A 411 -25.79 -7.91 16.62
CA MET A 411 -25.31 -8.83 15.61
C MET A 411 -24.46 -8.08 14.59
N TRP A 412 -24.97 -6.98 14.04
CA TRP A 412 -24.29 -6.15 13.05
C TRP A 412 -22.94 -5.64 13.55
N ARG A 413 -22.89 -5.00 14.73
CA ARG A 413 -21.63 -4.50 15.30
C ARG A 413 -20.60 -5.61 15.50
N SER A 414 -21.06 -6.86 15.67
CA SER A 414 -20.24 -8.04 15.94
C SER A 414 -19.88 -8.87 14.71
N ILE A 415 -20.40 -8.55 13.51
CA ILE A 415 -20.12 -9.31 12.27
C ILE A 415 -18.61 -9.44 12.04
N ASP A 416 -18.14 -10.66 11.80
CA ASP A 416 -16.79 -10.91 11.29
C ASP A 416 -16.77 -10.69 9.77
N MET A 417 -16.15 -9.59 9.36
CA MET A 417 -15.98 -9.23 7.94
C MET A 417 -14.82 -10.00 7.27
N GLY A 418 -14.25 -11.00 7.95
CA GLY A 418 -13.01 -11.70 7.55
C GLY A 418 -11.74 -10.85 7.77
N ALA A 419 -11.91 -9.62 8.29
CA ALA A 419 -10.86 -8.73 8.72
C ALA A 419 -11.35 -7.77 9.83
N PRO A 420 -10.55 -7.50 10.89
CA PRO A 420 -10.75 -6.36 11.75
C PRO A 420 -10.86 -5.09 10.93
N VAL A 421 -11.88 -4.32 11.30
CA VAL A 421 -12.10 -2.95 10.87
C VAL A 421 -11.48 -2.07 11.95
N ALA A 422 -10.69 -1.07 11.56
CA ALA A 422 -10.09 -0.13 12.48
C ALA A 422 -11.15 0.70 13.21
N GLN A 423 -10.75 1.34 14.31
CA GLN A 423 -11.62 2.31 14.98
C GLN A 423 -11.89 3.50 14.06
N LEU A 424 -13.04 4.15 14.28
CA LEU A 424 -13.45 5.32 13.52
C LEU A 424 -12.44 6.47 13.71
N ASP A 425 -11.86 6.97 12.62
CA ASP A 425 -11.01 8.15 12.61
C ASP A 425 -11.64 9.26 11.75
N LEU A 426 -11.96 10.37 12.40
CA LEU A 426 -12.69 11.50 11.80
C LEU A 426 -11.77 12.58 11.22
N TYR A 427 -10.46 12.55 11.54
CA TYR A 427 -9.50 13.61 11.22
C TYR A 427 -9.90 15.00 11.78
N LEU A 428 -10.47 15.03 12.99
CA LEU A 428 -10.91 16.27 13.66
C LEU A 428 -9.91 16.79 14.70
N ASP A 429 -9.04 15.94 15.20
CA ASP A 429 -8.06 16.30 16.22
C ASP A 429 -6.81 16.93 15.60
N ARG A 430 -5.87 17.42 16.43
CA ARG A 430 -4.62 18.02 15.92
C ARG A 430 -3.61 16.99 15.44
N TRP A 431 -3.65 15.80 16.04
CA TRP A 431 -2.75 14.69 15.80
C TRP A 431 -3.58 13.42 15.66
N THR A 432 -3.09 12.48 14.85
CA THR A 432 -3.64 11.13 14.79
C THR A 432 -2.50 10.11 14.73
N THR A 433 -2.83 8.85 14.98
CA THR A 433 -1.91 7.73 14.89
C THR A 433 -2.52 6.64 14.02
N ILE A 434 -1.82 6.26 12.96
CA ILE A 434 -2.17 5.09 12.15
C ILE A 434 -1.30 3.91 12.57
N SER A 435 -1.81 2.68 12.44
CA SER A 435 -1.02 1.50 12.77
C SER A 435 -1.27 0.33 11.82
N SER A 436 -0.29 -0.57 11.75
CA SER A 436 -0.40 -1.87 11.08
C SER A 436 0.49 -2.91 11.77
N TYR A 437 0.24 -4.18 11.48
CA TYR A 437 1.08 -5.28 11.92
C TYR A 437 1.95 -5.74 10.75
N ILE A 438 3.27 -5.60 10.89
CA ILE A 438 4.25 -5.98 9.87
C ILE A 438 5.13 -7.07 10.47
N LEU A 439 5.02 -8.30 9.94
CA LEU A 439 5.78 -9.48 10.42
C LEU A 439 5.59 -9.72 11.92
N GLY A 440 4.38 -9.42 12.42
CA GLY A 440 3.99 -9.51 13.82
C GLY A 440 4.44 -8.37 14.74
N CYS A 441 5.20 -7.40 14.23
CA CYS A 441 5.51 -6.15 14.94
C CYS A 441 4.38 -5.14 14.73
N LYS A 442 3.91 -4.50 15.81
CA LYS A 442 2.96 -3.39 15.73
C LYS A 442 3.71 -2.10 15.38
N VAL A 443 3.53 -1.61 14.15
CA VAL A 443 4.11 -0.35 13.69
C VAL A 443 3.04 0.74 13.83
N SER A 444 3.35 1.81 14.56
CA SER A 444 2.45 2.94 14.77
C SER A 444 3.12 4.22 14.29
N VAL A 445 2.44 5.03 13.48
CA VAL A 445 2.95 6.32 12.98
C VAL A 445 2.04 7.43 13.49
N SER A 446 2.56 8.31 14.34
CA SER A 446 1.86 9.49 14.86
C SER A 446 2.29 10.73 14.09
N PHE A 447 1.33 11.57 13.70
CA PHE A 447 1.62 12.76 12.91
C PHE A 447 0.58 13.85 13.12
N PRO A 448 0.94 15.14 12.92
CA PRO A 448 -0.01 16.23 12.91
C PRO A 448 -0.91 16.13 11.66
N LEU A 449 -2.20 16.42 11.82
CA LEU A 449 -3.17 16.43 10.71
C LEU A 449 -3.01 17.68 9.82
N LYS A 450 -1.86 17.77 9.15
CA LYS A 450 -1.47 18.85 8.25
C LYS A 450 -0.58 18.30 7.13
N SER A 451 -0.73 18.82 5.91
CA SER A 451 0.22 18.55 4.82
C SER A 451 1.60 19.13 5.17
N PRO A 452 2.72 18.42 4.90
CA PRO A 452 2.80 17.14 4.17
C PRO A 452 2.79 15.89 5.08
N CYS A 453 2.58 16.03 6.40
CA CYS A 453 2.72 14.94 7.37
C CYS A 453 1.70 13.82 7.16
N ILE A 454 0.48 14.16 6.74
CA ILE A 454 -0.57 13.18 6.40
C ILE A 454 -0.07 12.27 5.28
N GLU A 455 0.40 12.85 4.20
CA GLU A 455 0.85 12.12 3.03
C GLU A 455 2.11 11.33 3.35
N LEU A 456 3.06 11.90 4.09
CA LEU A 456 4.27 11.21 4.52
C LEU A 456 3.95 9.94 5.34
N ALA A 457 3.05 10.04 6.33
CA ALA A 457 2.67 8.90 7.17
C ALA A 457 1.99 7.78 6.37
N GLN A 458 1.03 8.14 5.50
CA GLN A 458 0.28 7.17 4.72
C GLN A 458 1.17 6.44 3.70
N GLN A 459 2.08 7.17 3.03
CA GLN A 459 3.03 6.56 2.10
C GLN A 459 4.07 5.72 2.83
N LEU A 460 4.57 6.17 3.98
CA LEU A 460 5.50 5.39 4.79
C LEU A 460 4.92 4.01 5.13
N MET A 461 3.69 3.96 5.64
CA MET A 461 3.03 2.70 5.95
C MET A 461 2.85 1.81 4.73
N ALA A 462 2.48 2.39 3.57
CA ALA A 462 2.36 1.65 2.32
C ALA A 462 3.69 1.05 1.85
N VAL A 463 4.79 1.81 1.96
CA VAL A 463 6.15 1.36 1.62
C VAL A 463 6.56 0.19 2.52
N LEU A 464 6.43 0.35 3.85
CA LEU A 464 6.84 -0.67 4.82
C LEU A 464 6.07 -1.98 4.64
N GLU A 465 4.74 -1.90 4.50
CA GLU A 465 3.91 -3.08 4.24
C GLU A 465 4.28 -3.76 2.91
N SER A 466 4.47 -2.97 1.84
CA SER A 466 4.78 -3.47 0.50
C SER A 466 6.15 -4.14 0.41
N PHE A 467 7.14 -3.57 1.09
CA PHE A 467 8.49 -4.15 1.15
C PHE A 467 8.46 -5.47 1.92
N CYS A 468 7.83 -5.46 3.11
CA CYS A 468 7.86 -6.61 4.01
C CYS A 468 6.90 -7.74 3.64
N ALA A 469 5.89 -7.51 2.80
CA ALA A 469 4.86 -8.51 2.50
C ALA A 469 5.44 -9.90 2.14
N PRO A 470 6.39 -10.02 1.18
CA PRO A 470 6.84 -11.34 0.77
C PRO A 470 7.74 -12.04 1.81
N MET A 471 8.26 -11.31 2.80
CA MET A 471 9.14 -11.86 3.85
C MET A 471 8.42 -12.85 4.76
N MET A 472 7.07 -12.78 4.83
CA MET A 472 6.26 -13.72 5.60
C MET A 472 6.30 -15.14 5.00
N ALA A 473 6.18 -15.27 3.67
CA ALA A 473 6.30 -16.56 2.98
C ALA A 473 7.69 -17.20 3.12
N ASP A 474 8.64 -16.36 3.46
CA ASP A 474 10.06 -16.58 3.63
C ASP A 474 10.42 -16.95 5.09
N HIS A 475 9.42 -17.25 5.92
CA HIS A 475 9.51 -17.62 7.34
C HIS A 475 10.18 -16.57 8.23
N THR A 476 10.12 -15.30 7.84
CA THR A 476 10.68 -14.21 8.64
C THR A 476 9.61 -13.64 9.58
N ALA A 477 9.98 -13.45 10.84
CA ALA A 477 9.21 -12.69 11.83
C ALA A 477 10.05 -11.52 12.36
N ALA A 478 9.40 -10.44 12.80
CA ALA A 478 10.10 -9.38 13.50
C ALA A 478 10.63 -9.87 14.87
N THR A 479 11.69 -9.24 15.36
CA THR A 479 12.29 -9.51 16.67
C THR A 479 11.79 -8.55 17.75
N VAL A 480 11.26 -7.40 17.34
CA VAL A 480 10.69 -6.38 18.22
C VAL A 480 9.16 -6.42 18.22
N PRO A 481 8.50 -6.20 19.37
CA PRO A 481 7.04 -6.29 19.48
C PRO A 481 6.32 -5.07 18.88
N ALA A 482 6.94 -3.89 18.94
CA ALA A 482 6.36 -2.65 18.45
C ALA A 482 7.45 -1.65 18.02
N VAL A 483 7.09 -0.80 17.05
CA VAL A 483 7.88 0.37 16.65
C VAL A 483 6.96 1.59 16.59
N ASN A 484 7.32 2.66 17.29
CA ASN A 484 6.59 3.92 17.28
C ASN A 484 7.34 4.95 16.43
N ILE A 485 6.68 5.57 15.47
CA ILE A 485 7.28 6.52 14.54
C ILE A 485 6.54 7.84 14.71
N ASP A 486 7.24 8.92 15.04
CA ASP A 486 6.65 10.24 15.21
C ASP A 486 7.12 11.17 14.09
N ILE A 487 6.16 11.76 13.35
CA ILE A 487 6.44 12.78 12.33
C ILE A 487 6.26 14.15 12.96
N LEU A 488 7.35 14.93 12.97
CA LEU A 488 7.41 16.26 13.51
C LEU A 488 7.54 17.27 12.37
N LEU A 489 6.75 18.34 12.45
CA LEU A 489 6.77 19.44 11.49
C LEU A 489 7.55 20.62 12.08
N GLU A 490 8.70 20.95 11.49
CA GLU A 490 9.51 22.10 11.87
C GLU A 490 9.32 23.24 10.88
N ASP A 491 9.03 24.44 11.39
CA ASP A 491 8.76 25.62 10.57
C ASP A 491 10.07 26.23 10.06
N GLU A 492 10.65 25.62 9.04
CA GLU A 492 11.86 26.07 8.34
C GLU A 492 11.63 26.29 6.84
N ASP A 493 12.31 27.27 6.26
CA ASP A 493 12.20 27.62 4.83
C ASP A 493 12.89 26.60 3.91
N ASN A 494 13.88 25.87 4.43
CA ASN A 494 14.63 24.88 3.65
C ASN A 494 13.88 23.55 3.59
N PHE A 495 14.04 22.80 2.50
CA PHE A 495 13.48 21.45 2.40
C PHE A 495 14.24 20.50 3.34
N ILE A 496 13.56 20.02 4.37
CA ILE A 496 14.08 19.07 5.36
C ILE A 496 13.18 17.84 5.33
N LEU A 497 13.82 16.69 5.21
CA LEU A 497 13.18 15.39 5.38
C LEU A 497 14.26 14.42 5.85
N GLN A 498 14.28 14.13 7.14
CA GLN A 498 15.31 13.31 7.79
C GLN A 498 14.67 12.38 8.81
N HIS A 499 15.31 11.25 9.09
CA HIS A 499 14.87 10.34 10.13
C HIS A 499 16.01 9.98 11.09
N SER A 500 15.63 9.63 12.32
CA SER A 500 16.51 9.03 13.31
C SER A 500 15.80 7.88 14.01
N PHE A 501 16.55 6.87 14.45
CA PHE A 501 16.02 5.72 15.19
C PHE A 501 16.64 5.69 16.58
N ASP A 502 15.80 5.51 17.61
CA ASP A 502 16.24 5.16 18.96
C ASP A 502 15.93 3.68 19.24
N THR A 503 16.98 2.87 19.25
CA THR A 503 16.92 1.44 19.58
C THR A 503 17.30 1.13 21.03
N ALA A 504 17.73 2.13 21.79
CA ALA A 504 18.13 2.01 23.19
C ALA A 504 16.99 2.38 24.18
N ALA A 505 15.90 2.95 23.65
CA ALA A 505 14.65 3.17 24.34
C ALA A 505 13.92 1.86 24.69
N GLN A 506 12.96 1.96 25.62
CA GLN A 506 12.14 0.83 26.08
C GLN A 506 11.30 0.21 24.96
N VAL A 507 10.79 1.06 24.07
CA VAL A 507 10.14 0.68 22.82
C VAL A 507 10.96 1.30 21.70
N THR A 508 11.29 0.53 20.68
CA THR A 508 12.00 1.05 19.51
C THR A 508 11.18 2.19 18.91
N SER A 509 11.79 3.35 18.76
CA SER A 509 11.14 4.52 18.18
C SER A 509 11.94 5.09 17.02
N ALA A 510 11.25 5.83 16.16
CA ALA A 510 11.86 6.64 15.12
C ALA A 510 11.22 8.02 15.10
N GLU A 511 12.02 9.03 14.81
CA GLU A 511 11.54 10.40 14.61
C GLU A 511 11.80 10.79 13.15
N ILE A 512 10.79 11.37 12.51
CA ILE A 512 10.88 11.92 11.16
C ILE A 512 10.68 13.43 11.28
N LEU A 513 11.73 14.19 10.96
CA LEU A 513 11.68 15.65 10.91
C LEU A 513 11.40 16.07 9.48
N CYS A 514 10.36 16.88 9.29
CA CYS A 514 10.01 17.43 7.99
C CYS A 514 9.69 18.93 8.08
N SER A 515 10.07 19.68 7.04
CA SER A 515 9.62 21.07 6.89
C SER A 515 8.37 21.18 6.02
N PRO A 516 7.59 22.27 6.11
CA PRO A 516 6.46 22.50 5.22
C PRO A 516 6.89 22.53 3.76
N PHE A 517 6.29 21.69 2.92
CA PHE A 517 6.42 21.79 1.47
C PHE A 517 5.08 21.56 0.77
N SER A 518 4.90 22.25 -0.36
CA SER A 518 3.73 22.06 -1.22
C SER A 518 3.89 20.79 -2.03
N ILE A 519 2.96 19.85 -1.82
CA ILE A 519 2.89 18.61 -2.58
C ILE A 519 2.52 18.88 -4.04
N ALA A 520 1.71 19.92 -4.30
CA ALA A 520 1.33 20.33 -5.64
C ALA A 520 2.52 20.84 -6.47
N ASN A 521 3.52 21.46 -5.81
CA ASN A 521 4.65 22.13 -6.48
C ASN A 521 5.99 21.42 -6.22
N LEU A 522 5.99 20.08 -6.18
CA LEU A 522 7.22 19.30 -6.02
C LEU A 522 8.08 19.37 -7.29
N THR A 523 9.33 19.79 -7.16
CA THR A 523 10.35 19.66 -8.22
C THR A 523 10.81 18.21 -8.34
N ASP A 524 11.40 17.83 -9.46
CA ASP A 524 11.95 16.47 -9.65
C ASP A 524 13.00 16.13 -8.59
N GLU A 525 13.86 17.09 -8.25
CA GLU A 525 14.84 16.96 -7.17
C GLU A 525 14.19 16.61 -5.82
N LYS A 526 13.08 17.27 -5.47
CA LYS A 526 12.34 16.97 -4.23
C LYS A 526 11.64 15.62 -4.30
N ARG A 527 11.09 15.24 -5.45
CA ARG A 527 10.47 13.90 -5.63
C ARG A 527 11.50 12.79 -5.44
N ASP A 528 12.70 12.97 -5.99
CA ASP A 528 13.77 12.00 -5.84
C ASP A 528 14.32 11.98 -4.41
N ALA A 529 14.44 13.14 -3.74
CA ALA A 529 14.80 13.19 -2.33
C ALA A 529 13.80 12.42 -1.44
N ILE A 530 12.49 12.58 -1.70
CA ILE A 530 11.43 11.85 -0.99
C ILE A 530 11.52 10.33 -1.25
N ARG A 531 11.79 9.91 -2.48
CA ARG A 531 11.99 8.48 -2.82
C ARG A 531 13.21 7.88 -2.13
N ASN A 532 14.31 8.63 -2.09
CA ASN A 532 15.53 8.22 -1.40
C ASN A 532 15.27 8.08 0.10
N PHE A 533 14.59 9.07 0.71
CA PHE A 533 14.19 9.01 2.11
C PHE A 533 13.41 7.72 2.44
N TYR A 534 12.37 7.37 1.67
CA TYR A 534 11.62 6.13 1.92
C TYR A 534 12.46 4.87 1.75
N SER A 535 13.38 4.88 0.79
CA SER A 535 14.29 3.75 0.55
C SER A 535 15.23 3.55 1.74
N GLU A 536 15.87 4.62 2.20
CA GLU A 536 16.77 4.62 3.36
C GLU A 536 16.03 4.24 4.65
N PHE A 537 14.88 4.85 4.92
CA PHE A 537 14.06 4.54 6.08
C PHE A 537 13.65 3.06 6.08
N CYS A 538 13.16 2.54 4.96
CA CYS A 538 12.69 1.17 4.86
C CYS A 538 13.82 0.15 5.09
N LEU A 539 15.02 0.40 4.53
CA LEU A 539 16.17 -0.48 4.75
C LEU A 539 16.64 -0.46 6.20
N GLN A 540 16.69 0.71 6.81
CA GLN A 540 17.05 0.84 8.23
C GLN A 540 16.01 0.19 9.14
N PHE A 541 14.73 0.41 8.86
CA PHE A 541 13.61 -0.22 9.58
C PHE A 541 13.71 -1.74 9.56
N VAL A 542 13.87 -2.35 8.37
CA VAL A 542 13.99 -3.81 8.24
C VAL A 542 15.23 -4.35 8.94
N SER A 543 16.35 -3.63 8.88
CA SER A 543 17.59 -4.02 9.58
C SER A 543 17.41 -4.03 11.10
N ILE A 544 16.55 -3.18 11.64
CA ILE A 544 16.25 -3.10 13.07
C ILE A 544 15.24 -4.18 13.50
N ILE A 545 14.15 -4.35 12.73
CA ILE A 545 13.09 -5.29 13.11
C ILE A 545 13.40 -6.74 12.76
N CYS A 546 14.29 -6.98 11.79
CA CYS A 546 14.67 -8.30 11.30
C CYS A 546 16.20 -8.45 11.17
N PRO A 547 16.97 -8.28 12.27
CA PRO A 547 18.44 -8.33 12.24
C PRO A 547 19.00 -9.71 11.82
N GLN A 548 18.18 -10.76 11.93
CA GLN A 548 18.53 -12.11 11.47
C GLN A 548 18.65 -12.23 9.94
N ILE A 549 18.17 -11.23 9.18
CA ILE A 549 18.32 -11.22 7.74
C ILE A 549 19.73 -10.74 7.39
N GLY A 550 20.57 -11.67 6.96
CA GLY A 550 21.90 -11.34 6.45
C GLY A 550 21.86 -10.50 5.18
N TRP A 551 22.96 -9.77 4.93
CA TRP A 551 23.12 -8.92 3.74
C TRP A 551 22.85 -9.64 2.41
N SER A 552 23.28 -10.90 2.28
CA SER A 552 23.08 -11.70 1.07
C SER A 552 21.60 -11.84 0.70
N ARG A 553 20.74 -12.04 1.70
CA ARG A 553 19.30 -12.20 1.50
C ARG A 553 18.62 -10.86 1.19
N LEU A 554 19.04 -9.78 1.85
CA LEU A 554 18.59 -8.43 1.48
C LEU A 554 18.97 -8.10 0.03
N GLU A 555 20.20 -8.40 -0.38
CA GLU A 555 20.65 -8.19 -1.76
C GLU A 555 19.80 -8.96 -2.77
N GLU A 556 19.47 -10.23 -2.47
CA GLU A 556 18.59 -11.06 -3.30
C GLU A 556 17.17 -10.44 -3.42
N MET A 557 16.61 -9.95 -2.31
CA MET A 557 15.32 -9.24 -2.33
C MET A 557 15.35 -7.94 -3.14
N LEU A 558 16.46 -7.20 -3.09
CA LEU A 558 16.61 -5.96 -3.85
C LEU A 558 16.79 -6.22 -5.34
N ARG A 559 17.65 -7.18 -5.70
CA ARG A 559 18.01 -7.45 -7.10
C ARG A 559 16.96 -8.28 -7.82
N ASP A 560 16.55 -9.39 -7.21
CA ASP A 560 15.78 -10.43 -7.88
C ASP A 560 14.27 -10.23 -7.68
N ASP A 561 13.84 -9.80 -6.48
CA ASP A 561 12.43 -9.48 -6.18
C ASP A 561 12.06 -8.00 -6.46
N LYS A 562 13.04 -7.14 -6.75
CA LYS A 562 12.87 -5.69 -6.96
C LYS A 562 12.00 -5.04 -5.87
N ALA A 563 12.31 -5.39 -4.61
CA ALA A 563 11.45 -5.07 -3.47
C ALA A 563 11.31 -3.56 -3.25
N LEU A 564 12.38 -2.78 -3.44
CA LEU A 564 12.33 -1.31 -3.31
C LEU A 564 11.54 -0.68 -4.44
N GLU A 565 11.68 -1.14 -5.68
CA GLU A 565 10.91 -0.59 -6.80
C GLU A 565 9.42 -0.87 -6.60
N ARG A 566 9.06 -2.07 -6.15
CA ARG A 566 7.66 -2.39 -5.80
C ARG A 566 7.14 -1.48 -4.69
N ALA A 567 7.92 -1.25 -3.64
CA ALA A 567 7.49 -0.49 -2.46
C ALA A 567 7.49 1.03 -2.69
N VAL A 568 8.52 1.58 -3.31
CA VAL A 568 8.73 3.03 -3.45
C VAL A 568 8.21 3.53 -4.79
N VAL A 569 8.52 2.89 -5.92
CA VAL A 569 8.14 3.44 -7.23
C VAL A 569 6.64 3.30 -7.50
N PHE A 570 6.05 2.15 -7.16
CA PHE A 570 4.63 1.88 -7.46
C PHE A 570 3.69 2.08 -6.27
N ASN A 571 4.22 2.20 -5.05
CA ASN A 571 3.43 2.33 -3.83
C ASN A 571 3.64 3.67 -3.09
N CYS A 572 4.66 4.46 -3.42
CA CYS A 572 4.77 5.85 -2.98
C CYS A 572 4.08 6.79 -3.97
N ASN A 573 2.88 7.20 -3.62
CA ASN A 573 1.96 7.95 -4.48
C ASN A 573 1.71 9.38 -3.97
N ILE A 574 2.77 10.04 -3.49
CA ILE A 574 2.64 11.39 -2.93
C ILE A 574 2.06 12.36 -3.98
N GLY A 575 1.02 13.09 -3.59
CA GLY A 575 0.34 14.06 -4.45
C GLY A 575 -0.75 13.50 -5.37
N LEU A 576 -0.91 12.18 -5.49
CA LEU A 576 -2.00 11.63 -6.31
C LEU A 576 -3.38 11.94 -5.72
N ASP A 577 -3.54 12.03 -4.40
CA ASP A 577 -4.82 12.36 -3.77
C ASP A 577 -5.36 13.73 -4.25
N GLY A 578 -4.48 14.73 -4.42
CA GLY A 578 -4.83 16.05 -4.95
C GLY A 578 -5.28 16.04 -6.41
N TYR A 579 -4.90 15.02 -7.19
CA TYR A 579 -5.36 14.84 -8.57
C TYR A 579 -6.86 14.54 -8.66
N PHE A 580 -7.41 13.84 -7.65
CA PHE A 580 -8.82 13.45 -7.63
C PHE A 580 -9.69 14.43 -6.85
N LEU A 581 -9.18 14.95 -5.74
CA LEU A 581 -9.95 15.74 -4.79
C LEU A 581 -9.81 17.25 -5.02
N GLY A 582 -8.80 17.68 -5.78
CA GLY A 582 -8.38 19.07 -5.88
C GLY A 582 -7.29 19.42 -4.87
N ARG A 583 -6.47 20.43 -5.21
CA ARG A 583 -5.28 20.82 -4.42
C ARG A 583 -5.59 21.37 -3.03
N ASP A 584 -6.78 21.94 -2.85
CA ASP A 584 -7.22 22.57 -1.59
C ASP A 584 -8.28 21.73 -0.85
N ALA A 585 -8.40 20.45 -1.19
CA ALA A 585 -9.39 19.58 -0.55
C ALA A 585 -9.10 19.43 0.94
N VAL A 586 -10.09 19.77 1.76
CA VAL A 586 -10.01 19.57 3.22
C VAL A 586 -10.04 18.06 3.49
N PRO A 587 -9.02 17.48 4.16
CA PRO A 587 -9.06 16.06 4.49
C PRO A 587 -10.07 15.80 5.62
N GLY A 588 -10.57 14.55 5.70
CA GLY A 588 -11.42 14.12 6.82
C GLY A 588 -12.92 14.33 6.62
N ILE A 589 -13.68 14.09 7.69
CA ILE A 589 -15.15 14.07 7.63
C ILE A 589 -15.76 15.45 7.35
N VAL A 590 -15.07 16.54 7.73
CA VAL A 590 -15.54 17.93 7.56
C VAL A 590 -15.79 18.27 6.09
N SER A 591 -15.07 17.65 5.16
CA SER A 591 -15.28 17.82 3.71
C SER A 591 -16.69 17.47 3.23
N HIS A 592 -17.44 16.71 4.04
CA HIS A 592 -18.80 16.30 3.73
C HIS A 592 -19.86 17.16 4.42
N GLN A 593 -19.49 18.13 5.27
CA GLN A 593 -20.44 18.95 6.01
C GLN A 593 -21.13 19.98 5.11
N ASP A 594 -22.42 20.19 5.33
CA ASP A 594 -23.26 21.17 4.64
C ASP A 594 -24.09 21.92 5.69
N ALA A 595 -24.24 23.23 5.53
CA ALA A 595 -25.02 24.07 6.45
C ALA A 595 -26.52 23.72 6.44
N THR A 596 -27.00 23.01 5.41
CA THR A 596 -28.39 22.58 5.27
C THR A 596 -28.74 21.32 6.05
N PHE A 597 -27.76 20.59 6.60
CA PHE A 597 -28.01 19.35 7.33
C PHE A 597 -28.56 19.59 8.74
N GLU A 598 -29.56 18.80 9.11
CA GLU A 598 -30.12 18.77 10.47
C GLU A 598 -29.06 18.25 11.45
N LEU A 599 -28.95 18.92 12.61
CA LEU A 599 -28.10 18.48 13.70
C LEU A 599 -28.91 17.63 14.68
N TYR A 600 -28.73 16.32 14.63
CA TYR A 600 -29.42 15.36 15.50
C TYR A 600 -28.72 15.26 16.86
N LYS A 601 -29.07 16.15 17.79
CA LYS A 601 -28.44 16.18 19.12
C LYS A 601 -28.55 14.83 19.84
N PRO A 602 -27.48 14.29 20.43
CA PRO A 602 -27.56 13.03 21.15
C PRO A 602 -28.60 13.08 22.28
N THR A 603 -29.42 12.04 22.40
CA THR A 603 -30.46 11.94 23.46
C THR A 603 -29.92 11.28 24.74
N ARG A 604 -28.71 10.71 24.70
CA ARG A 604 -28.02 10.07 25.82
C ARG A 604 -26.53 10.48 25.89
N PRO A 605 -25.87 10.36 27.06
CA PRO A 605 -24.49 10.83 27.27
C PRO A 605 -23.42 9.73 27.11
N VAL A 606 -23.78 8.54 26.63
CA VAL A 606 -22.91 7.35 26.54
C VAL A 606 -23.17 6.60 25.22
N ALA A 607 -22.30 5.66 24.86
CA ALA A 607 -22.50 4.85 23.66
C ALA A 607 -23.77 4.01 23.79
N TRP A 608 -24.36 3.60 22.65
CA TRP A 608 -25.61 2.86 22.63
C TRP A 608 -25.53 1.52 23.38
N PHE A 609 -24.46 0.77 23.14
CA PHE A 609 -24.19 -0.49 23.82
C PHE A 609 -23.86 -0.29 25.31
N GLU A 610 -23.22 0.84 25.64
CA GLU A 610 -23.14 1.50 26.96
C GLU A 610 -24.47 1.49 27.70
N HIS A 611 -25.40 2.21 27.09
CA HIS A 611 -26.73 2.50 27.63
C HIS A 611 -27.60 1.26 27.83
N TYR A 612 -27.59 0.34 26.87
CA TYR A 612 -28.40 -0.88 26.91
C TYR A 612 -27.68 -2.05 27.61
N ASN A 613 -26.45 -1.85 28.10
CA ASN A 613 -25.62 -2.89 28.73
C ASN A 613 -25.45 -4.13 27.84
N ILE A 614 -25.10 -3.91 26.58
CA ILE A 614 -24.98 -4.94 25.54
C ILE A 614 -23.51 -5.28 25.29
N GLU A 615 -23.14 -6.52 25.60
CA GLU A 615 -21.85 -7.09 25.21
C GLU A 615 -21.86 -7.54 23.75
N ALA A 616 -20.71 -7.41 23.07
CA ALA A 616 -20.56 -7.87 21.70
C ALA A 616 -20.71 -9.40 21.60
N VAL A 617 -21.36 -9.87 20.54
CA VAL A 617 -21.57 -11.30 20.28
C VAL A 617 -20.25 -11.94 19.86
N ASP A 618 -19.88 -13.06 20.49
CA ASP A 618 -18.75 -13.88 20.02
C ASP A 618 -19.25 -14.91 19.01
N TRP A 619 -18.90 -14.71 17.73
CA TRP A 619 -19.28 -15.59 16.62
C TRP A 619 -18.35 -16.79 16.45
N ARG A 620 -17.35 -16.98 17.32
CA ARG A 620 -16.49 -18.17 17.25
C ARG A 620 -17.32 -19.43 17.47
N PRO A 621 -17.11 -20.49 16.68
CA PRO A 621 -17.50 -21.82 17.13
C PRO A 621 -16.79 -22.06 18.46
N LYS A 622 -17.54 -22.34 19.54
CA LYS A 622 -16.95 -22.96 20.72
C LYS A 622 -16.38 -24.29 20.23
N SER A 623 -15.06 -24.41 20.16
CA SER A 623 -14.40 -25.67 19.83
C SER A 623 -14.60 -26.61 21.01
N ASP A 624 -15.71 -27.36 21.00
CA ASP A 624 -15.95 -28.47 21.92
C ASP A 624 -15.13 -29.72 21.55
N GLU A 625 -14.35 -29.67 20.46
CA GLU A 625 -13.40 -30.71 20.08
C GLU A 625 -11.99 -30.36 20.60
N PRO A 626 -11.29 -31.29 21.28
CA PRO A 626 -9.87 -31.11 21.57
C PRO A 626 -9.14 -30.88 20.26
N GLU A 627 -8.34 -29.81 20.15
CA GLU A 627 -7.60 -29.43 18.94
C GLU A 627 -6.97 -30.67 18.28
N GLU A 628 -7.63 -31.22 17.26
CA GLU A 628 -7.06 -32.30 16.49
C GLU A 628 -5.81 -31.77 15.81
N ARG A 629 -4.71 -32.50 16.00
CA ARG A 629 -3.40 -32.18 15.42
C ARG A 629 -3.57 -31.78 13.96
N PRO A 630 -3.12 -30.58 13.53
CA PRO A 630 -3.22 -30.21 12.13
C PRO A 630 -2.49 -31.25 11.28
N LYS A 631 -3.22 -31.86 10.34
CA LYS A 631 -2.73 -32.95 9.47
C LYS A 631 -1.60 -32.52 8.53
N HIS A 632 -1.31 -31.23 8.44
CA HIS A 632 -0.29 -30.64 7.57
C HIS A 632 0.65 -29.73 8.38
N PRO A 633 1.95 -29.68 8.02
CA PRO A 633 2.91 -28.81 8.68
C PRO A 633 2.47 -27.35 8.55
N PHE A 634 2.63 -26.60 9.64
CA PHE A 634 2.34 -25.17 9.73
C PHE A 634 3.11 -24.36 8.65
N GLN A 635 2.42 -23.45 7.96
CA GLN A 635 2.98 -22.64 6.86
C GLN A 635 2.68 -21.15 7.03
N PHE A 636 3.73 -20.35 7.24
CA PHE A 636 3.64 -18.88 7.33
C PHE A 636 3.04 -18.24 6.07
N SER A 637 3.22 -18.86 4.90
CA SER A 637 2.69 -18.37 3.61
C SER A 637 1.15 -18.32 3.54
N THR A 638 0.44 -18.97 4.48
CA THR A 638 -1.03 -18.97 4.54
C THR A 638 -1.59 -17.98 5.56
N MET A 639 -0.72 -17.35 6.35
CA MET A 639 -1.10 -16.45 7.43
C MET A 639 -1.05 -14.99 7.02
N LYS A 640 -1.89 -14.18 7.65
CA LYS A 640 -1.81 -12.72 7.57
C LYS A 640 -0.75 -12.20 8.56
N HIS A 641 -0.14 -11.04 8.26
CA HIS A 641 0.90 -10.46 9.12
C HIS A 641 0.43 -10.19 10.56
N ARG A 642 -0.83 -9.80 10.73
CA ARG A 642 -1.47 -9.56 12.04
C ARG A 642 -1.81 -10.83 12.82
N GLU A 643 -1.89 -11.99 12.16
CA GLU A 643 -2.15 -13.27 12.83
C GLU A 643 -0.89 -13.78 13.54
N LEU A 644 0.27 -13.23 13.19
CA LEU A 644 1.53 -13.37 13.91
C LEU A 644 1.62 -12.21 14.92
N ARG A 645 2.04 -12.50 16.15
CA ARG A 645 2.33 -11.49 17.17
C ARG A 645 3.70 -11.73 17.77
N VAL A 646 4.53 -10.69 17.80
CA VAL A 646 5.81 -10.72 18.51
C VAL A 646 5.57 -10.25 19.94
N VAL A 647 5.85 -11.10 20.91
CA VAL A 647 5.78 -10.81 22.35
C VAL A 647 7.18 -10.99 22.90
N SER A 648 7.89 -9.90 23.16
CA SER A 648 9.30 -9.97 23.60
C SER A 648 9.65 -8.87 24.59
N LEU A 649 10.23 -9.27 25.72
CA LEU A 649 10.88 -8.42 26.72
C LEU A 649 12.40 -8.31 26.45
N ILE A 650 12.91 -9.04 25.46
CA ILE A 650 14.34 -9.12 25.16
C ILE A 650 14.74 -8.01 24.19
N GLN A 651 15.55 -7.07 24.67
CA GLN A 651 16.20 -6.05 23.85
C GLN A 651 17.55 -6.57 23.35
N GLU A 652 17.59 -7.09 22.12
CA GLU A 652 18.76 -7.79 21.56
C GLU A 652 20.05 -6.96 21.71
N SER A 653 20.01 -5.69 21.29
CA SER A 653 21.15 -4.77 21.33
C SER A 653 21.74 -4.63 22.75
N LEU A 654 20.90 -4.40 23.77
CA LEU A 654 21.37 -4.26 25.16
C LEU A 654 22.00 -5.55 25.69
N TRP A 655 21.41 -6.71 25.40
CA TRP A 655 21.94 -8.00 25.83
C TRP A 655 23.30 -8.31 25.18
N ASN A 656 23.47 -8.00 23.89
CA ASN A 656 24.74 -8.19 23.18
C ASN A 656 25.82 -7.25 23.76
N GLN A 657 25.47 -5.98 24.02
CA GLN A 657 26.39 -5.00 24.61
C GLN A 657 26.72 -5.31 26.08
N ALA A 658 25.79 -5.87 26.86
CA ALA A 658 25.99 -6.16 28.27
C ALA A 658 26.96 -7.33 28.51
N GLY A 659 27.05 -8.27 27.56
CA GLY A 659 27.90 -9.46 27.68
C GLY A 659 27.51 -10.32 28.88
N TRP A 660 26.38 -11.04 28.79
CA TRP A 660 25.88 -11.89 29.89
C TRP A 660 26.87 -13.03 30.21
N LYS A 661 27.31 -13.12 31.47
CA LYS A 661 28.32 -14.10 31.94
C LYS A 661 27.76 -15.21 32.82
N GLY A 662 26.53 -15.08 33.32
CA GLY A 662 25.88 -16.15 34.07
C GLY A 662 24.93 -15.67 35.16
N LEU A 663 24.60 -16.60 36.05
CA LEU A 663 23.71 -16.41 37.19
C LEU A 663 24.43 -16.62 38.52
N GLY A 664 24.03 -15.85 39.53
CA GLY A 664 24.31 -16.08 40.93
C GLY A 664 23.02 -16.28 41.71
N PHE A 665 23.12 -16.96 42.86
CA PHE A 665 21.99 -17.21 43.75
C PHE A 665 22.34 -16.70 45.15
N GLN A 666 21.43 -15.94 45.76
CA GLN A 666 21.51 -15.59 47.18
C GLN A 666 20.27 -16.12 47.90
N THR A 667 20.50 -16.84 48.99
CA THR A 667 19.49 -17.55 49.77
C THR A 667 19.75 -17.28 51.25
N CYS A 668 18.69 -16.94 51.99
CA CYS A 668 18.70 -16.72 53.42
C CYS A 668 17.44 -17.35 54.02
N LYS A 669 17.58 -18.02 55.16
CA LYS A 669 16.49 -18.83 55.73
C LYS A 669 15.27 -17.96 56.06
N GLY A 670 14.15 -18.19 55.38
CA GLY A 670 12.88 -17.47 55.59
C GLY A 670 12.72 -16.19 54.76
N GLU A 671 13.71 -15.85 53.93
CA GLU A 671 13.67 -14.71 53.02
C GLU A 671 13.41 -15.16 51.58
N ILE A 672 12.82 -14.27 50.78
CA ILE A 672 12.59 -14.50 49.35
C ILE A 672 13.97 -14.65 48.66
N PRO A 673 14.22 -15.75 47.92
CA PRO A 673 15.51 -15.95 47.28
C PRO A 673 15.77 -14.92 46.18
N VAL A 674 17.05 -14.62 45.93
CA VAL A 674 17.48 -13.65 44.91
C VAL A 674 18.22 -14.36 43.78
N LEU A 675 17.78 -14.09 42.55
CA LEU A 675 18.40 -14.50 41.31
C LEU A 675 19.20 -13.33 40.73
N MET A 676 20.52 -13.46 40.71
CA MET A 676 21.45 -12.40 40.32
C MET A 676 21.98 -12.62 38.90
N PHE A 677 21.86 -11.63 38.02
CA PHE A 677 22.44 -11.67 36.68
C PHE A 677 23.80 -10.97 36.63
N ALA A 678 24.82 -11.69 36.16
CA ALA A 678 26.18 -11.19 36.03
C ALA A 678 26.50 -10.80 34.58
N PHE A 679 26.96 -9.57 34.39
CA PHE A 679 27.28 -9.00 33.08
C PHE A 679 28.72 -8.50 33.03
N GLU A 680 29.34 -8.55 31.87
CA GLU A 680 30.64 -7.94 31.61
C GLU A 680 30.57 -6.42 31.73
N HIS A 681 29.56 -5.82 31.11
CA HIS A 681 29.28 -4.39 31.19
C HIS A 681 28.11 -4.13 32.15
N VAL A 682 28.45 -3.98 33.43
CA VAL A 682 27.50 -3.89 34.55
C VAL A 682 26.43 -2.81 34.37
N ALA A 683 26.81 -1.62 33.88
CA ALA A 683 25.86 -0.52 33.65
C ALA A 683 24.80 -0.84 32.58
N VAL A 684 25.20 -1.53 31.50
CA VAL A 684 24.29 -1.94 30.43
C VAL A 684 23.38 -3.07 30.91
N GLY A 685 23.95 -4.04 31.63
CA GLY A 685 23.19 -5.13 32.24
C GLY A 685 22.14 -4.67 33.25
N HIS A 686 22.46 -3.65 34.05
CA HIS A 686 21.52 -3.00 34.97
C HIS A 686 20.33 -2.39 34.21
N LYS A 687 20.60 -1.69 33.09
CA LYS A 687 19.56 -1.06 32.26
C LYS A 687 18.56 -2.07 31.67
N ILE A 688 18.99 -3.31 31.38
CA ILE A 688 18.11 -4.38 30.86
C ILE A 688 16.95 -4.64 31.82
N PHE A 689 17.26 -4.92 33.09
CA PHE A 689 16.24 -5.27 34.08
C PHE A 689 15.49 -4.04 34.61
N GLU A 690 16.11 -2.86 34.58
CA GLU A 690 15.42 -1.59 34.81
C GLU A 690 14.31 -1.38 33.76
N ASN A 691 14.62 -1.59 32.47
CA ASN A 691 13.65 -1.47 31.37
C ASN A 691 12.55 -2.53 31.46
N ILE A 692 12.87 -3.77 31.83
CA ILE A 692 11.88 -4.84 32.03
C ILE A 692 10.94 -4.45 33.18
N ALA A 693 11.47 -4.03 34.33
CA ALA A 693 10.67 -3.61 35.49
C ALA A 693 9.75 -2.42 35.15
N LYS A 694 10.22 -1.45 34.36
CA LYS A 694 9.37 -0.35 33.85
C LYS A 694 8.26 -0.84 32.91
N THR A 695 8.45 -1.97 32.23
CA THR A 695 7.47 -2.51 31.26
C THR A 695 6.39 -3.35 31.94
N ILE A 696 6.76 -4.23 32.85
CA ILE A 696 5.83 -5.21 33.47
C ILE A 696 5.47 -4.87 34.93
N GLY A 697 6.10 -3.83 35.49
CA GLY A 697 6.00 -3.44 36.89
C GLY A 697 6.95 -4.22 37.80
N GLU A 698 7.25 -3.65 38.97
CA GLU A 698 8.19 -4.23 39.95
C GLU A 698 7.73 -5.56 40.56
N LYS A 699 6.46 -5.97 40.35
CA LYS A 699 5.87 -7.19 40.92
C LYS A 699 5.45 -8.24 39.89
N ASP A 700 5.60 -7.96 38.60
CA ASP A 700 5.24 -8.86 37.49
C ASP A 700 3.91 -9.65 37.71
N PRO A 701 2.76 -8.97 37.91
CA PRO A 701 1.52 -9.61 38.35
C PRO A 701 0.98 -10.65 37.36
N ASN A 702 1.35 -10.54 36.08
CA ASN A 702 0.90 -11.43 35.01
C ASN A 702 1.91 -12.55 34.69
N ASN A 703 3.05 -12.62 35.41
CA ASN A 703 4.16 -13.53 35.08
C ASN A 703 4.61 -13.38 33.62
N ALA A 704 4.76 -12.13 33.16
CA ALA A 704 5.16 -11.81 31.80
C ALA A 704 6.64 -12.16 31.55
N LEU A 705 7.49 -12.09 32.58
CA LEU A 705 8.88 -12.55 32.50
C LEU A 705 8.95 -14.06 32.78
N ARG A 706 9.52 -14.82 31.85
CA ARG A 706 9.75 -16.27 32.01
C ARG A 706 11.24 -16.57 32.07
N ILE A 707 11.67 -17.26 33.13
CA ILE A 707 13.05 -17.69 33.33
C ILE A 707 13.07 -19.21 33.49
N ALA A 708 13.52 -19.94 32.48
CA ALA A 708 13.62 -21.39 32.52
C ALA A 708 15.03 -21.85 32.94
N LEU A 709 15.09 -22.70 33.96
CA LEU A 709 16.29 -23.40 34.41
C LEU A 709 16.20 -24.88 33.97
N ILE A 710 16.89 -25.22 32.88
CA ILE A 710 16.79 -26.50 32.19
C ILE A 710 17.96 -27.39 32.57
N ARG A 711 17.70 -28.45 33.35
CA ARG A 711 18.72 -29.39 33.87
C ARG A 711 18.91 -30.58 32.94
N GLY A 712 20.05 -31.26 33.04
CA GLY A 712 20.28 -32.52 32.33
C GLY A 712 20.54 -32.35 30.83
N ILE A 713 21.05 -31.20 30.41
CA ILE A 713 21.48 -30.92 29.03
C ILE A 713 22.76 -31.67 28.62
N ASN A 714 23.49 -32.21 29.60
CA ASN A 714 24.72 -32.96 29.38
C ASN A 714 24.77 -34.20 30.30
N ARG A 715 24.84 -35.39 29.71
CA ARG A 715 24.85 -36.66 30.42
C ARG A 715 26.11 -36.88 31.24
N GLN A 716 27.26 -36.39 30.77
CA GLN A 716 28.54 -36.54 31.46
C GLN A 716 28.67 -35.58 32.65
N ASN A 717 28.07 -34.40 32.54
CA ASN A 717 28.13 -33.34 33.55
C ASN A 717 26.73 -32.93 34.00
N THR A 718 26.15 -33.70 34.93
CA THR A 718 24.76 -33.54 35.38
C THR A 718 24.48 -32.24 36.15
N ALA A 719 25.53 -31.55 36.62
CA ALA A 719 25.43 -30.23 37.23
C ALA A 719 25.25 -29.08 36.21
N HIS A 720 25.53 -29.33 34.92
CA HIS A 720 25.32 -28.33 33.88
C HIS A 720 23.83 -28.12 33.62
N TYR A 721 23.45 -26.87 33.43
CA TYR A 721 22.08 -26.47 33.12
C TYR A 721 22.07 -25.29 32.16
N ARG A 722 20.98 -25.15 31.40
CA ARG A 722 20.78 -24.00 30.53
C ARG A 722 19.76 -23.06 31.15
N VAL A 723 20.05 -21.78 31.05
CA VAL A 723 19.15 -20.70 31.44
C VAL A 723 18.55 -20.13 30.17
N ALA A 724 17.23 -20.06 30.09
CA ALA A 724 16.52 -19.36 29.04
C ALA A 724 15.68 -18.23 29.66
N ILE A 725 15.80 -17.02 29.13
CA ILE A 725 15.02 -15.85 29.54
C ILE A 725 14.19 -15.43 28.34
N THR A 726 12.87 -15.31 28.53
CA THR A 726 11.94 -14.99 27.46
C THR A 726 10.68 -14.34 28.03
N SER A 727 9.77 -13.94 27.16
CA SER A 727 8.42 -13.51 27.52
C SER A 727 7.51 -14.71 27.66
N ASN A 728 6.76 -14.81 28.75
CA ASN A 728 5.72 -15.82 28.85
C ASN A 728 4.64 -15.54 27.79
N PHE A 729 4.19 -16.56 27.08
CA PHE A 729 3.05 -16.41 26.18
C PHE A 729 1.77 -16.29 27.02
N ASP A 730 1.02 -15.21 26.82
CA ASP A 730 -0.28 -15.05 27.46
C ASP A 730 -1.22 -16.15 26.96
N ARG A 731 -1.69 -17.00 27.89
CA ARG A 731 -2.74 -18.01 27.61
C ARG A 731 -4.13 -17.38 27.50
N PHE A 732 -4.29 -16.11 27.86
CA PHE A 732 -5.58 -15.42 27.85
C PHE A 732 -5.54 -14.12 27.05
N ASP A 733 -6.51 -14.02 26.13
CA ASP A 733 -7.18 -12.79 25.68
C ASP A 733 -6.52 -11.88 24.64
N ASP A 734 -5.87 -12.44 23.60
CA ASP A 734 -5.82 -11.75 22.31
C ASP A 734 -6.61 -12.49 21.25
N ARG A 735 -7.79 -11.93 20.98
CA ARG A 735 -8.81 -12.43 20.06
C ARG A 735 -8.31 -12.47 18.59
N SER A 736 -7.21 -11.81 18.25
CA SER A 736 -6.80 -11.61 16.84
C SER A 736 -5.59 -12.42 16.37
N SER A 737 -4.68 -12.81 17.27
CA SER A 737 -3.44 -13.53 16.93
C SER A 737 -3.63 -15.05 16.92
N LYS A 738 -3.14 -15.72 15.87
CA LYS A 738 -3.09 -17.20 15.79
C LYS A 738 -1.77 -17.76 16.29
N VAL A 739 -0.67 -17.02 16.18
CA VAL A 739 0.67 -17.45 16.58
C VAL A 739 1.39 -16.33 17.31
N GLN A 740 2.01 -16.69 18.42
CA GLN A 740 2.92 -15.83 19.16
C GLN A 740 4.36 -16.30 18.95
N THR A 741 5.27 -15.35 18.80
CA THR A 741 6.71 -15.60 18.76
C THR A 741 7.40 -14.67 19.77
N ALA A 742 8.46 -15.16 20.39
CA ALA A 742 9.24 -14.43 21.38
C ALA A 742 10.72 -14.67 21.14
N LEU A 743 11.54 -13.67 21.46
CA LEU A 743 12.98 -13.89 21.57
C LEU A 743 13.30 -14.55 22.91
N SER A 744 14.31 -15.43 22.89
CA SER A 744 14.88 -16.05 24.08
C SER A 744 16.37 -15.72 24.17
N ARG A 745 16.83 -15.34 25.36
CA ARG A 745 18.26 -15.28 25.69
C ARG A 745 18.68 -16.53 26.42
N LEU A 746 19.72 -17.18 25.90
CA LEU A 746 20.20 -18.46 26.39
C LEU A 746 21.60 -18.32 26.97
N HIS A 747 21.86 -19.02 28.07
CA HIS A 747 23.21 -19.17 28.62
C HIS A 747 23.39 -20.55 29.25
N THR A 748 24.47 -21.23 28.88
CA THR A 748 24.82 -22.54 29.45
C THR A 748 25.70 -22.34 30.67
N MET A 749 25.24 -22.76 31.83
CA MET A 749 25.99 -22.73 33.08
C MET A 749 26.75 -24.04 33.25
N THR A 750 28.06 -23.95 33.50
CA THR A 750 28.96 -25.11 33.68
C THR A 750 29.56 -25.14 35.09
N PRO A 751 28.74 -25.25 36.17
CA PRO A 751 29.27 -25.31 37.53
C PRO A 751 29.87 -26.69 37.81
N SER A 752 30.81 -26.75 38.76
CA SER A 752 31.39 -28.00 39.25
C SER A 752 30.45 -28.79 40.18
N SER A 753 29.40 -28.17 40.73
CA SER A 753 28.38 -28.81 41.57
C SER A 753 27.01 -28.16 41.42
N SER A 754 25.94 -28.87 41.79
CA SER A 754 24.56 -28.36 41.78
C SER A 754 24.14 -27.67 43.09
N GLU A 755 25.02 -27.56 44.07
CA GLU A 755 24.67 -27.15 45.44
C GLU A 755 23.95 -25.78 45.49
N ASN A 756 24.44 -24.81 44.72
CA ASN A 756 23.88 -23.45 44.73
C ASN A 756 22.49 -23.38 44.10
N ILE A 757 22.28 -24.07 42.97
CA ILE A 757 20.97 -24.12 42.31
C ILE A 757 19.99 -24.93 43.16
N ASP A 758 20.40 -26.07 43.73
CA ASP A 758 19.51 -26.89 44.57
C ASP A 758 19.08 -26.13 45.84
N ARG A 759 19.97 -25.31 46.42
CA ARG A 759 19.62 -24.42 47.54
C ARG A 759 18.61 -23.36 47.14
N PHE A 760 18.82 -22.68 46.01
CA PHE A 760 17.86 -21.72 45.46
C PHE A 760 16.49 -22.34 45.20
N LEU A 761 16.46 -23.50 44.54
CA LEU A 761 15.23 -24.19 44.19
C LEU A 761 14.42 -24.60 45.43
N LYS A 762 15.10 -25.01 46.50
CA LYS A 762 14.44 -25.33 47.78
C LYS A 762 13.73 -24.11 48.38
N ASP A 763 14.36 -22.95 48.37
CA ASP A 763 13.75 -21.72 48.89
C ASP A 763 12.68 -21.18 47.94
N TYR A 764 12.88 -21.28 46.62
CA TYR A 764 11.90 -20.90 45.61
C TYR A 764 10.63 -21.75 45.70
N GLU A 765 10.74 -23.05 45.99
CA GLU A 765 9.59 -23.94 46.15
C GLU A 765 8.70 -23.53 47.34
N ILE A 766 9.29 -22.93 48.39
CA ILE A 766 8.56 -22.42 49.56
C ILE A 766 7.88 -21.08 49.24
N HIS A 767 8.61 -20.16 48.62
CA HIS A 767 8.12 -18.79 48.41
C HIS A 767 7.33 -18.58 47.12
N LYS A 768 7.51 -19.48 46.13
CA LYS A 768 6.95 -19.42 44.76
C LYS A 768 7.21 -18.10 44.02
N ARG A 769 8.23 -17.36 44.45
CA ARG A 769 8.66 -16.07 43.89
C ARG A 769 10.10 -15.80 44.24
N CYS A 770 10.78 -14.99 43.44
CA CYS A 770 12.15 -14.54 43.70
C CYS A 770 12.35 -13.09 43.31
N HIS A 771 13.36 -12.45 43.88
CA HIS A 771 13.87 -11.17 43.40
C HIS A 771 14.82 -11.38 42.23
N VAL A 772 14.63 -10.64 41.15
CA VAL A 772 15.60 -10.52 40.06
C VAL A 772 16.48 -9.31 40.33
N ALA A 773 17.79 -9.52 40.33
CA ALA A 773 18.76 -8.51 40.70
C ALA A 773 19.97 -8.47 39.76
N THR A 774 20.62 -7.30 39.68
CA THR A 774 21.93 -7.13 39.04
C THR A 774 22.88 -6.43 40.00
N VAL A 775 24.17 -6.45 39.69
CA VAL A 775 25.14 -5.56 40.33
C VAL A 775 25.07 -4.19 39.65
N ASN A 776 25.25 -3.09 40.39
CA ASN A 776 25.39 -1.73 39.82
C ASN A 776 26.87 -1.36 39.59
N SER A 777 27.15 -0.19 39.01
CA SER A 777 28.52 0.28 38.75
C SER A 777 29.39 0.46 40.01
N LYS A 778 28.79 0.48 41.20
CA LYS A 778 29.48 0.55 42.50
C LYS A 778 29.75 -0.82 43.12
N GLY A 779 29.34 -1.91 42.47
CA GLY A 779 29.47 -3.27 43.01
C GLY A 779 28.36 -3.66 44.00
N GLU A 780 27.32 -2.84 44.13
CA GLU A 780 26.21 -3.10 45.04
C GLU A 780 25.12 -3.92 44.34
N LEU A 781 24.50 -4.84 45.07
CA LEU A 781 23.36 -5.62 44.58
C LEU A 781 22.10 -4.75 44.53
N VAL A 782 21.47 -4.66 43.37
CA VAL A 782 20.22 -3.93 43.17
C VAL A 782 19.14 -4.90 42.67
N SER A 783 18.06 -5.02 43.44
CA SER A 783 16.85 -5.74 43.03
C SER A 783 16.00 -4.84 42.13
N HIS A 784 15.54 -5.39 41.01
CA HIS A 784 14.74 -4.66 40.00
C HIS A 784 13.26 -5.01 40.06
N LEU A 785 12.93 -6.29 40.22
CA LEU A 785 11.56 -6.78 40.27
C LEU A 785 11.46 -8.11 41.03
N GLU A 786 10.26 -8.41 41.49
CA GLU A 786 9.83 -9.70 42.03
C GLU A 786 8.99 -10.44 40.97
N THR A 787 9.27 -11.72 40.73
CA THR A 787 8.52 -12.53 39.74
C THR A 787 8.28 -13.95 40.24
N SER A 788 7.14 -14.53 39.83
CA SER A 788 6.81 -15.95 39.97
C SER A 788 7.01 -16.74 38.67
N GLY A 789 7.61 -16.12 37.64
CA GLY A 789 7.83 -16.73 36.33
C GLY A 789 9.08 -17.60 36.18
N VAL A 790 9.65 -18.13 37.27
CA VAL A 790 10.78 -19.07 37.18
C VAL A 790 10.26 -20.49 37.04
N VAL A 791 10.63 -21.16 35.95
CA VAL A 791 10.27 -22.55 35.66
C VAL A 791 11.51 -23.43 35.66
N VAL A 792 11.36 -24.66 36.14
CA VAL A 792 12.48 -25.59 36.33
C VAL A 792 12.04 -26.93 35.77
N MET A 793 12.84 -27.47 34.86
CA MET A 793 12.52 -28.73 34.19
C MET A 793 13.78 -29.45 33.73
N HIS A 794 13.63 -30.72 33.39
CA HIS A 794 14.69 -31.48 32.75
C HIS A 794 14.59 -31.39 31.24
N ALA A 795 15.73 -31.36 30.56
CA ALA A 795 15.78 -31.29 29.10
C ALA A 795 15.04 -32.46 28.41
N TRP A 796 14.97 -33.64 29.04
CA TRP A 796 14.23 -34.79 28.49
C TRP A 796 12.70 -34.59 28.49
N GLU A 797 12.18 -33.70 29.33
CA GLU A 797 10.75 -33.42 29.49
C GLU A 797 10.21 -32.48 28.39
N ILE A 798 11.09 -31.75 27.71
CA ILE A 798 10.73 -30.74 26.70
C ILE A 798 10.20 -31.42 25.44
N ASP A 799 8.98 -31.07 25.04
CA ASP A 799 8.34 -31.51 23.81
C ASP A 799 8.44 -30.46 22.69
N GLU A 800 7.99 -30.83 21.49
CA GLU A 800 8.09 -30.03 20.26
C GLU A 800 7.28 -28.73 20.26
N ASN A 801 6.35 -28.57 21.20
CA ASN A 801 5.46 -27.41 21.34
C ASN A 801 5.72 -26.60 22.62
N ASP A 802 6.64 -27.06 23.47
CA ASP A 802 7.03 -26.31 24.66
C ASP A 802 7.85 -25.07 24.25
N GLN A 803 7.68 -23.97 24.98
CA GLN A 803 8.39 -22.72 24.71
C GLN A 803 9.93 -22.90 24.86
N GLU A 804 10.32 -23.81 25.74
CA GLU A 804 11.70 -24.18 26.05
C GLU A 804 12.38 -25.00 24.94
N ILE A 805 11.67 -25.41 23.88
CA ILE A 805 12.30 -26.03 22.71
C ILE A 805 13.40 -25.14 22.12
N SER A 806 13.22 -23.81 22.19
CA SER A 806 14.20 -22.83 21.73
C SER A 806 15.55 -22.89 22.47
N ALA A 807 15.59 -23.52 23.65
CA ALA A 807 16.79 -23.66 24.46
C ALA A 807 17.55 -24.97 24.20
N ILE A 808 16.99 -25.93 23.46
CA ILE A 808 17.63 -27.20 23.12
C ILE A 808 18.48 -27.03 21.86
N GLN A 809 19.72 -27.51 21.92
CA GLN A 809 20.63 -27.55 20.78
C GLN A 809 20.66 -28.95 20.16
N PRO A 810 20.75 -29.09 18.82
CA PRO A 810 20.73 -30.40 18.15
C PRO A 810 21.85 -31.37 18.58
N ASP A 811 22.94 -30.84 19.12
CA ASP A 811 24.14 -31.50 19.60
C ASP A 811 24.19 -31.70 21.13
N ASP A 812 23.16 -31.29 21.88
CA ASP A 812 23.08 -31.56 23.32
C ASP A 812 23.06 -33.07 23.62
N ASP A 813 23.92 -33.53 24.54
CA ASP A 813 23.94 -34.90 25.06
C ASP A 813 22.97 -35.05 26.25
N ILE A 814 21.67 -35.06 25.95
CA ILE A 814 20.60 -34.96 26.96
C ILE A 814 20.55 -36.21 27.86
N LEU A 815 20.51 -35.98 29.17
CA LEU A 815 20.35 -37.02 30.19
C LEU A 815 18.89 -37.52 30.23
N ILE A 816 18.66 -38.73 29.71
CA ILE A 816 17.37 -39.42 29.76
C ILE A 816 17.39 -40.45 30.91
N PRO A 817 16.40 -40.45 31.83
CA PRO A 817 16.30 -41.44 32.90
C PRO A 817 16.22 -42.88 32.38
N ALA A 818 16.85 -43.81 33.11
CA ALA A 818 16.82 -45.23 32.75
C ALA A 818 15.40 -45.80 32.78
N GLY A 819 14.99 -46.50 31.70
CA GLY A 819 13.67 -47.12 31.58
C GLY A 819 12.59 -46.25 30.91
N MET A 820 12.93 -45.05 30.43
CA MET A 820 12.00 -44.18 29.71
C MET A 820 11.96 -44.51 28.21
N GLU A 821 10.81 -44.99 27.73
CA GLU A 821 10.56 -45.23 26.32
C GLU A 821 9.88 -44.01 25.67
N ASN A 822 10.36 -43.57 24.50
CA ASN A 822 9.83 -42.44 23.73
C ASN A 822 9.75 -41.09 24.49
N PRO A 823 10.88 -40.57 25.03
CA PRO A 823 10.86 -39.31 25.76
C PRO A 823 10.44 -38.13 24.84
N PRO A 824 9.69 -37.13 25.35
CA PRO A 824 9.25 -35.96 24.58
C PRO A 824 10.35 -35.30 23.74
N ILE A 825 11.56 -35.21 24.31
CA ILE A 825 12.73 -34.62 23.67
C ILE A 825 13.11 -35.23 22.31
N SER A 826 12.74 -36.48 22.06
CA SER A 826 12.99 -37.12 20.76
C SER A 826 12.21 -36.42 19.63
N ARG A 827 11.00 -35.95 19.91
CA ARG A 827 10.17 -35.18 18.97
C ARG A 827 10.73 -33.77 18.78
N ALA A 828 11.09 -33.10 19.87
CA ALA A 828 11.73 -31.79 19.84
C ALA A 828 13.01 -31.79 18.98
N LEU A 829 13.91 -32.76 19.19
CA LEU A 829 15.14 -32.90 18.40
C LEU A 829 14.87 -33.22 16.93
N ALA A 830 13.86 -34.05 16.63
CA ALA A 830 13.46 -34.33 15.25
C ALA A 830 12.94 -33.06 14.54
N LYS A 831 12.15 -32.24 15.24
CA LYS A 831 11.66 -30.94 14.73
C LYS A 831 12.80 -29.96 14.50
N LEU A 832 13.73 -29.82 15.45
CA LEU A 832 14.91 -28.94 15.31
C LEU A 832 15.78 -29.32 14.10
N ARG A 833 16.08 -30.62 13.93
CA ARG A 833 16.85 -31.11 12.77
C ARG A 833 16.13 -30.92 11.44
N SER A 834 14.80 -30.87 11.44
CA SER A 834 14.03 -30.58 10.22
C SER A 834 14.14 -29.12 9.76
N PHE A 835 14.46 -28.20 10.68
CA PHE A 835 14.71 -26.79 10.36
C PHE A 835 16.12 -26.57 9.79
N GLU A 836 17.13 -27.32 10.24
CA GLU A 836 18.50 -27.24 9.69
C GLU A 836 18.65 -27.80 8.26
N ALA A 837 17.74 -28.67 7.85
CA ALA A 837 17.73 -29.29 6.52
C ALA A 837 17.05 -28.43 5.43
N ARG A 838 16.50 -27.27 5.79
CA ARG A 838 15.83 -26.31 4.89
C ARG A 838 16.69 -25.07 4.73
#